data_AF-A0A8X7XD67-F1
#
_entry.id   AF-A0A8X7XD67-F1
#
_cell.length_a   1.000
_cell.length_b   1.000
_cell.length_c   1.000
_cell.angle_alpha   90.00
_cell.angle_beta   90.00
_cell.angle_gamma   90.00
#
_symmetry.space_group_name_H-M   'P 1'
#
loop_
_entity.id
_entity.type
_entity.pdbx_description
1 polymer ?
#
loop_
_entity_poly.entity_id
_entity_poly.type
_entity_poly.pdbx_seq_one_letter_code
_entity_poly.pdbx_strand_id
1 'polypeptide(L)'
;MSDSSIPEQEAEGLQKRFKDVGLDPAYWLPKLKVKLGIISVQALPYVGREDYEKLLPYCKADWEKRALKSVFNIKDDKSEVEKLQKERLEKAKKRQEESRCMLTELRALYEQGKERSDHDVEAIKQKLQRELEIPPEYWSTSTVPLKAVIENMQKHLDCMESSLQKSENLSDREIFKNASGGLALEGIYKTNKLEDLMNKREQLIDLHQSFSLAGPQDTQIFEQVEVSSHESEATFGKVMEKMGRSIAAEVKGGRWGFSLDVQLQQKTSSEFTGASNSLTEKSYICTTKYNYIPLASYFINKSDLTLTKAALDELKKIEMLVMNTNDKELQLKEMQTFFDRFGSHANQGPLHFGGIYWWKASCEGFHSQETEEVRRIVSESLNSYIGASYSGFGLNVSAGGGIEMSSSEESVTGKTKDILKSKIQLTVSKTGGPEAADQLLQWKTGLTSSSKTWSVIDRGQHLVPVWEIILSSHSTEFRNVQTVADCLAKGYETLSGLKTSDLTGAELGIIFKEVQEVLSTIKSWNASDPEQHLIQLSELKINLIDKTKSCKVWINECLSDPSLQGFLYSIVSTHKTSPNKNSAYIKSQMRLLLLPDIEESESFLERVFIMTWLNESRREIKKEESVKNVSQLCNILQLAKMEIQNTSPLKDLQEVKVKLTSEIAFSVFMLCKHFREMKQMEELSLLLSIVTVVGYSDTANTFQSVLDYPEIIFFHDELNKAMEKYSSLRRESILKSQAFVIITGITVTNRLTRVTPEVKKKRLSFLESNLKDVLLEDIGNLLQEFSEGLIVWNKLEDQLHSIMNGTYQKNTKDESAEYVKTKLGTVLKRRPRSKSERNESEPVMPPLTDSPCCNVIERLQLKPFFPKKLTMSDVLLIDKFSLYESQPSSDHDIPFCFLQKLLMIDYKARQIVFKTTNAETESSESNVQTTNAISLEDFLGATDIFNDNTDCSVKPASLHFMDVQMAVYHCSDMFLWQYITSKLSICQFALPLLVPNPSTTKIELPIWSFRPLKRSWKCADTLSNQSAPLKSFTANICSTPVPMVTFMRFGRCTSSKSQIMNGLLNHQKHDTFYHRDCKGSSNESLLMDGVVEISWYCPAGNKDDQFNECIAFTNLRGDARKHDKQVQFLLETSSINVVVLMEDYLDSIGKEILTQLVQSPNPLICLYADKTNLAKGNHKTKVKLALRNRNQSELI
;
A
#
# COMPACT_ATOMS: atom_id res chain seq x y z
N MET A 1 -21.73 32.85 -54.50
CA MET A 1 -21.29 31.54 -55.00
C MET A 1 -19.78 31.56 -55.08
N SER A 2 -19.11 30.78 -54.23
CA SER A 2 -17.81 30.12 -54.47
C SER A 2 -17.23 29.63 -53.12
N ASP A 3 -17.48 28.35 -52.85
CA ASP A 3 -16.58 27.37 -52.24
C ASP A 3 -15.62 27.83 -51.13
N SER A 4 -16.03 27.59 -49.88
CA SER A 4 -15.10 27.11 -48.85
C SER A 4 -15.34 25.62 -48.70
N SER A 5 -14.63 24.84 -49.52
CA SER A 5 -14.60 23.38 -49.44
C SER A 5 -14.20 22.96 -48.03
N ILE A 6 -15.16 22.41 -47.29
CA ILE A 6 -14.90 21.58 -46.11
C ILE A 6 -13.90 20.52 -46.58
N PRO A 7 -12.78 20.26 -45.89
CA PRO A 7 -11.93 19.12 -46.27
C PRO A 7 -12.80 17.86 -46.15
N GLU A 8 -13.10 17.23 -47.29
CA GLU A 8 -14.06 16.12 -47.43
C GLU A 8 -13.84 15.02 -46.37
N GLN A 9 -12.60 14.85 -45.91
CA GLN A 9 -12.18 13.89 -44.88
C GLN A 9 -12.82 14.06 -43.49
N GLU A 10 -13.12 15.28 -43.01
CA GLU A 10 -13.70 15.48 -41.66
C GLU A 10 -15.23 15.33 -41.65
N ALA A 11 -15.88 15.75 -42.75
CA ALA A 11 -17.30 15.47 -42.98
C ALA A 11 -17.54 13.97 -43.16
N GLU A 12 -16.64 13.27 -43.85
CA GLU A 12 -16.69 11.80 -43.98
C GLU A 12 -16.59 11.07 -42.64
N GLY A 13 -15.73 11.52 -41.72
CA GLY A 13 -15.61 10.90 -40.39
C GLY A 13 -16.87 11.03 -39.53
N LEU A 14 -17.52 12.20 -39.57
CA LEU A 14 -18.80 12.46 -38.90
C LEU A 14 -19.94 11.69 -39.57
N GLN A 15 -19.97 11.68 -40.91
CA GLN A 15 -20.95 10.89 -41.67
C GLN A 15 -20.82 9.39 -41.38
N LYS A 16 -19.60 8.87 -41.28
CA LYS A 16 -19.33 7.46 -40.96
C LYS A 16 -19.86 7.12 -39.58
N ARG A 17 -19.55 7.93 -38.55
CA ARG A 17 -20.00 7.69 -37.18
C ARG A 17 -21.53 7.72 -37.02
N PHE A 18 -22.22 8.55 -37.80
CA PHE A 18 -23.69 8.58 -37.81
C PHE A 18 -24.28 7.38 -38.57
N LYS A 19 -23.68 6.99 -39.70
CA LYS A 19 -24.06 5.78 -40.44
C LYS A 19 -23.86 4.50 -39.63
N ASP A 20 -22.77 4.41 -38.86
CA ASP A 20 -22.45 3.25 -38.02
C ASP A 20 -23.52 2.98 -36.95
N VAL A 21 -24.26 4.02 -36.53
CA VAL A 21 -25.36 3.91 -35.55
C VAL A 21 -26.74 4.05 -36.22
N GLY A 22 -26.79 4.01 -37.57
CA GLY A 22 -28.03 4.02 -38.35
C GLY A 22 -28.73 5.38 -38.47
N LEU A 23 -28.09 6.48 -38.08
CA LEU A 23 -28.64 7.83 -38.23
C LEU A 23 -28.32 8.40 -39.61
N ASP A 24 -29.31 9.03 -40.25
CA ASP A 24 -29.12 9.70 -41.55
C ASP A 24 -28.23 10.95 -41.40
N PRO A 25 -26.99 10.94 -41.96
CA PRO A 25 -26.10 12.08 -41.83
C PRO A 25 -26.60 13.33 -42.54
N ALA A 26 -27.40 13.18 -43.61
CA ALA A 26 -27.94 14.32 -44.36
C ALA A 26 -28.94 15.13 -43.52
N TYR A 27 -29.66 14.46 -42.63
CA TYR A 27 -30.61 15.09 -41.72
C TYR A 27 -29.95 15.64 -40.44
N TRP A 28 -29.00 14.92 -39.85
CA TRP A 28 -28.44 15.25 -38.53
C TRP A 28 -27.26 16.23 -38.55
N LEU A 29 -26.39 16.20 -39.56
CA LEU A 29 -25.21 17.08 -39.61
C LEU A 29 -25.55 18.57 -39.68
N PRO A 30 -26.55 19.03 -40.46
CA PRO A 30 -26.95 20.44 -40.45
C PRO A 30 -27.47 20.90 -39.09
N LYS A 31 -28.17 20.03 -38.35
CA LYS A 31 -28.74 20.35 -37.03
C LYS A 31 -27.67 20.46 -35.96
N LEU A 32 -26.67 19.58 -36.00
CA LEU A 32 -25.50 19.64 -35.13
C LEU A 32 -24.71 20.93 -35.33
N LYS A 33 -24.52 21.32 -36.59
CA LYS A 33 -23.84 22.56 -36.95
C LYS A 33 -24.59 23.80 -36.46
N VAL A 34 -25.91 23.84 -36.65
CA VAL A 34 -26.74 25.01 -36.30
C VAL A 34 -27.01 25.12 -34.79
N LYS A 35 -27.19 24.00 -34.09
CA LYS A 35 -27.61 24.00 -32.68
C LYS A 35 -26.46 23.85 -31.69
N LEU A 36 -25.40 23.13 -32.05
CA LEU A 36 -24.25 22.87 -31.17
C LEU A 36 -22.92 23.36 -31.76
N GLY A 37 -22.92 23.93 -32.97
CA GLY A 37 -21.69 24.42 -33.62
C GLY A 37 -20.72 23.30 -34.04
N ILE A 38 -21.15 22.03 -33.97
CA ILE A 38 -20.27 20.87 -34.19
C ILE A 38 -20.04 20.67 -35.69
N ILE A 39 -18.78 20.75 -36.10
CA ILE A 39 -18.33 20.55 -37.48
C ILE A 39 -17.26 19.45 -37.63
N SER A 40 -16.72 18.91 -36.53
CA SER A 40 -15.69 17.87 -36.55
C SER A 40 -15.97 16.73 -35.57
N VAL A 41 -15.45 15.52 -35.87
CA VAL A 41 -15.56 14.32 -35.02
C VAL A 41 -14.92 14.54 -33.63
N GLN A 42 -13.90 15.39 -33.57
CA GLN A 42 -13.13 15.70 -32.34
C GLN A 42 -13.95 16.48 -31.31
N ALA A 43 -15.07 17.10 -31.71
CA ALA A 43 -15.96 17.80 -30.79
C ALA A 43 -16.96 16.85 -30.09
N LEU A 44 -17.16 15.63 -30.62
CA LEU A 44 -18.14 14.67 -30.11
C LEU A 44 -17.89 14.18 -28.65
N PRO A 45 -16.64 13.99 -28.17
CA PRO A 45 -16.38 13.60 -26.78
C PRO A 45 -16.76 14.67 -25.74
N TYR A 46 -16.94 15.92 -26.17
CA TYR A 46 -17.24 17.05 -25.28
C TYR A 46 -18.74 17.34 -25.18
N VAL A 47 -19.59 16.55 -25.83
CA VAL A 47 -21.05 16.71 -25.83
C VAL A 47 -21.63 16.10 -24.55
N GLY A 48 -22.06 16.97 -23.62
CA GLY A 48 -22.67 16.58 -22.36
C GLY A 48 -24.17 16.26 -22.45
N ARG A 49 -24.78 15.89 -21.31
CA ARG A 49 -26.22 15.55 -21.22
C ARG A 49 -27.11 16.73 -21.61
N GLU A 50 -26.74 17.95 -21.25
CA GLU A 50 -27.50 19.17 -21.55
C GLU A 50 -27.50 19.54 -23.04
N ASP A 51 -26.38 19.31 -23.74
CA ASP A 51 -26.29 19.51 -25.20
C ASP A 51 -27.08 18.45 -25.97
N TYR A 52 -27.11 17.21 -25.45
CA TYR A 52 -27.97 16.16 -25.96
C TYR A 52 -29.47 16.51 -25.80
N GLU A 53 -29.86 17.15 -24.69
CA GLU A 53 -31.23 17.61 -24.47
C GLU A 53 -31.68 18.67 -25.48
N LYS A 54 -30.78 19.57 -25.92
CA LYS A 54 -31.05 20.55 -27.00
C LYS A 54 -31.38 19.88 -28.35
N LEU A 55 -30.93 18.63 -28.55
CA LEU A 55 -31.18 17.86 -29.78
C LEU A 55 -32.43 16.97 -29.72
N LEU A 56 -32.91 16.62 -28.52
CA LEU A 56 -34.09 15.77 -28.30
C LEU A 56 -35.36 16.20 -29.07
N PRO A 57 -35.68 17.51 -29.19
CA PRO A 57 -36.87 17.96 -29.93
C PRO A 57 -36.83 17.66 -31.44
N TYR A 58 -35.66 17.32 -31.98
CA TYR A 58 -35.48 17.04 -33.41
C TYR A 58 -35.46 15.54 -33.73
N CYS A 59 -35.51 14.68 -32.71
CA CYS A 59 -35.64 13.23 -32.85
C CYS A 59 -37.07 12.86 -33.23
N LYS A 60 -37.24 12.13 -34.33
CA LYS A 60 -38.54 11.65 -34.82
C LYS A 60 -38.95 10.33 -34.16
N ALA A 61 -38.00 9.56 -33.64
CA ALA A 61 -38.26 8.27 -33.00
C ALA A 61 -37.34 8.01 -31.79
N ASP A 62 -37.79 7.17 -30.85
CA ASP A 62 -37.04 6.88 -29.61
C ASP A 62 -35.75 6.07 -29.83
N TRP A 63 -35.62 5.39 -30.96
CA TRP A 63 -34.36 4.74 -31.33
C TRP A 63 -33.30 5.77 -31.76
N GLU A 64 -33.68 6.91 -32.36
CA GLU A 64 -32.75 7.97 -32.74
C GLU A 64 -32.14 8.64 -31.50
N LYS A 65 -32.95 8.77 -30.44
CA LYS A 65 -32.48 9.22 -29.11
C LYS A 65 -31.36 8.31 -28.59
N ARG A 66 -31.57 6.99 -28.62
CA ARG A 66 -30.57 5.99 -28.19
C ARG A 66 -29.33 5.99 -29.09
N ALA A 67 -29.52 6.12 -30.41
CA ALA A 67 -28.43 6.19 -31.37
C ALA A 67 -27.56 7.44 -31.14
N LEU A 68 -28.16 8.60 -30.90
CA LEU A 68 -27.45 9.83 -30.56
C LEU A 68 -26.68 9.71 -29.24
N LYS A 69 -27.25 9.09 -28.21
CA LYS A 69 -26.52 8.81 -26.95
C LYS A 69 -25.29 7.95 -27.18
N SER A 70 -25.40 6.92 -28.03
CA SER A 70 -24.27 6.07 -28.41
C SER A 70 -23.20 6.85 -29.18
N VAL A 71 -23.58 7.75 -30.08
CA VAL A 71 -22.64 8.62 -30.80
C VAL A 71 -21.90 9.56 -29.84
N PHE A 72 -22.57 10.12 -28.83
CA PHE A 72 -21.96 11.03 -27.85
C PHE A 72 -21.33 10.33 -26.64
N ASN A 73 -21.41 9.00 -26.56
CA ASN A 73 -20.89 8.19 -25.44
C ASN A 73 -21.48 8.59 -24.07
N ILE A 74 -22.75 9.01 -24.05
CA ILE A 74 -23.46 9.44 -22.82
C ILE A 74 -24.05 8.19 -22.12
N LYS A 75 -23.63 7.93 -20.89
CA LYS A 75 -24.12 6.81 -20.06
C LYS A 75 -25.51 7.12 -19.47
N ASP A 76 -26.37 6.11 -19.48
CA ASP A 76 -27.79 6.20 -19.13
C ASP A 76 -28.06 5.48 -17.78
N ASP A 77 -27.69 6.11 -16.67
CA ASP A 77 -27.71 5.46 -15.33
C ASP A 77 -29.10 4.95 -14.92
N LYS A 78 -30.18 5.62 -15.36
CA LYS A 78 -31.56 5.21 -15.02
C LYS A 78 -32.05 3.96 -15.75
N SER A 79 -31.62 3.75 -17.00
CA SER A 79 -32.07 2.61 -17.81
C SER A 79 -31.29 1.34 -17.50
N GLU A 80 -30.03 1.45 -17.06
CA GLU A 80 -29.20 0.29 -16.78
C GLU A 80 -29.57 -0.40 -15.48
N VAL A 81 -29.97 0.31 -14.42
CA VAL A 81 -30.29 -0.32 -13.12
C VAL A 81 -31.57 -1.15 -13.19
N GLU A 82 -32.65 -0.61 -13.76
CA GLU A 82 -33.89 -1.39 -13.96
C GLU A 82 -33.67 -2.56 -14.92
N LYS A 83 -32.85 -2.37 -15.95
CA LYS A 83 -32.51 -3.43 -16.91
C LYS A 83 -31.61 -4.49 -16.27
N LEU A 84 -30.62 -4.11 -15.46
CA LEU A 84 -29.73 -5.00 -14.71
C LEU A 84 -30.51 -5.76 -13.64
N GLN A 85 -31.47 -5.14 -12.95
CA GLN A 85 -32.32 -5.81 -11.97
C GLN A 85 -33.26 -6.82 -12.66
N LYS A 86 -33.89 -6.45 -13.77
CA LYS A 86 -34.70 -7.39 -14.58
C LYS A 86 -33.85 -8.51 -15.17
N GLU A 87 -32.67 -8.21 -15.71
CA GLU A 87 -31.75 -9.19 -16.28
C GLU A 87 -31.17 -10.11 -15.19
N ARG A 88 -30.89 -9.60 -13.98
CA ARG A 88 -30.49 -10.41 -12.82
C ARG A 88 -31.62 -11.31 -12.36
N LEU A 89 -32.87 -10.82 -12.34
CA LEU A 89 -34.04 -11.63 -12.01
C LEU A 89 -34.28 -12.74 -13.06
N GLU A 90 -34.14 -12.43 -14.34
CA GLU A 90 -34.23 -13.42 -15.43
C GLU A 90 -33.09 -14.43 -15.38
N LYS A 91 -31.85 -13.99 -15.13
CA LYS A 91 -30.70 -14.89 -14.93
C LYS A 91 -30.90 -15.78 -13.71
N ALA A 92 -31.42 -15.25 -12.60
CA ALA A 92 -31.72 -16.04 -11.41
C ALA A 92 -32.79 -17.12 -11.69
N LYS A 93 -33.87 -16.77 -12.39
CA LYS A 93 -34.88 -17.73 -12.84
C LYS A 93 -34.30 -18.79 -13.77
N LYS A 94 -33.46 -18.39 -14.74
CA LYS A 94 -32.82 -19.31 -15.68
C LYS A 94 -31.89 -20.30 -14.96
N ARG A 95 -31.05 -19.82 -14.04
CA ARG A 95 -30.17 -20.67 -13.22
C ARG A 95 -30.96 -21.64 -12.35
N GLN A 96 -32.13 -21.24 -11.84
CA GLN A 96 -33.01 -22.11 -11.07
C GLN A 96 -33.56 -23.26 -11.93
N GLU A 97 -34.01 -22.97 -13.16
CA GLU A 97 -34.49 -23.96 -14.12
C GLU A 97 -33.37 -24.96 -14.49
N GLU A 98 -32.18 -24.45 -14.77
CA GLU A 98 -30.99 -25.25 -15.08
C GLU A 98 -30.59 -26.13 -13.89
N SER A 99 -30.66 -25.61 -12.66
CA SER A 99 -30.41 -26.37 -11.43
C SER A 99 -31.44 -27.49 -11.21
N ARG A 100 -32.72 -27.27 -11.57
CA ARG A 100 -33.75 -28.33 -11.53
C ARG A 100 -33.44 -29.44 -12.54
N CYS A 101 -33.05 -29.07 -13.76
CA CYS A 101 -32.69 -30.04 -14.80
C CYS A 101 -31.52 -30.91 -14.35
N MET A 102 -30.47 -30.29 -13.77
CA MET A 102 -29.32 -31.02 -13.24
C MET A 102 -29.67 -31.92 -12.05
N LEU A 103 -30.62 -31.52 -11.17
CA LEU A 103 -31.09 -32.40 -10.10
C LEU A 103 -31.90 -33.60 -10.60
N THR A 104 -32.68 -33.43 -11.66
CA THR A 104 -33.42 -34.53 -12.27
C THR A 104 -32.45 -35.54 -12.91
N GLU A 105 -31.40 -35.05 -13.55
CA GLU A 105 -30.30 -35.87 -14.05
C GLU A 105 -29.55 -36.60 -12.93
N LEU A 106 -29.25 -35.91 -11.82
CA LEU A 106 -28.60 -36.52 -10.65
C LEU A 106 -29.47 -37.63 -10.02
N ARG A 107 -30.80 -37.42 -9.95
CA ARG A 107 -31.75 -38.44 -9.47
C ARG A 107 -31.80 -39.65 -10.39
N ALA A 108 -31.79 -39.44 -11.72
CA ALA A 108 -31.76 -40.53 -12.68
C ALA A 108 -30.49 -41.38 -12.57
N LEU A 109 -29.32 -40.76 -12.35
CA LEU A 109 -28.07 -41.49 -12.13
C LEU A 109 -28.07 -42.27 -10.80
N TYR A 110 -28.65 -41.69 -9.75
CA TYR A 110 -28.84 -42.40 -8.48
C TYR A 110 -29.77 -43.62 -8.62
N GLU A 111 -30.88 -43.50 -9.37
CA GLU A 111 -31.80 -44.61 -9.66
C GLU A 111 -31.17 -45.72 -10.53
N GLN A 112 -30.13 -45.38 -11.30
CA GLN A 112 -29.31 -46.34 -12.05
C GLN A 112 -28.26 -47.06 -11.17
N GLY A 113 -28.21 -46.77 -9.87
CA GLY A 113 -27.27 -47.40 -8.93
C GLY A 113 -25.87 -46.81 -8.94
N LYS A 114 -25.66 -45.63 -9.54
CA LYS A 114 -24.35 -44.94 -9.52
C LYS A 114 -24.05 -44.35 -8.16
N GLU A 115 -22.79 -44.46 -7.74
CA GLU A 115 -22.31 -43.99 -6.45
C GLU A 115 -21.80 -42.55 -6.49
N ARG A 116 -21.55 -41.95 -5.32
CA ARG A 116 -21.07 -40.56 -5.20
C ARG A 116 -19.70 -40.34 -5.87
N SER A 117 -18.90 -41.40 -6.03
CA SER A 117 -17.56 -41.41 -6.63
C SER A 117 -17.58 -41.50 -8.15
N ASP A 118 -18.74 -41.73 -8.78
CA ASP A 118 -18.84 -41.81 -10.24
C ASP A 118 -18.52 -40.45 -10.88
N HIS A 119 -17.72 -40.51 -11.95
CA HIS A 119 -17.25 -39.32 -12.67
C HIS A 119 -18.41 -38.45 -13.18
N ASP A 120 -19.49 -39.07 -13.66
CA ASP A 120 -20.68 -38.36 -14.16
C ASP A 120 -21.44 -37.65 -13.04
N VAL A 121 -21.55 -38.30 -11.87
CA VAL A 121 -22.20 -37.74 -10.68
C VAL A 121 -21.39 -36.57 -10.13
N GLU A 122 -20.07 -36.67 -10.13
CA GLU A 122 -19.18 -35.60 -9.68
C GLU A 122 -19.17 -34.40 -10.64
N ALA A 123 -19.22 -34.64 -11.95
CA ALA A 123 -19.31 -33.59 -12.96
C ALA A 123 -20.60 -32.77 -12.82
N ILE A 124 -21.75 -33.43 -12.62
CA ILE A 124 -23.05 -32.74 -12.41
C ILE A 124 -23.05 -32.01 -11.08
N LYS A 125 -22.50 -32.60 -10.00
CA LYS A 125 -22.37 -31.92 -8.70
C LYS A 125 -21.52 -30.64 -8.80
N GLN A 126 -20.39 -30.68 -9.49
CA GLN A 126 -19.53 -29.50 -9.69
C GLN A 126 -20.21 -28.41 -10.54
N LYS A 127 -21.04 -28.80 -11.52
CA LYS A 127 -21.82 -27.86 -12.33
C LYS A 127 -22.92 -27.21 -11.50
N LEU A 128 -23.62 -28.00 -10.70
CA LEU A 128 -24.69 -27.56 -9.80
C LEU A 128 -24.16 -26.64 -8.69
N GLN A 129 -22.97 -26.94 -8.17
CA GLN A 129 -22.25 -26.07 -7.25
C GLN A 129 -21.96 -24.68 -7.85
N ARG A 130 -21.51 -24.63 -9.12
CA ARG A 130 -21.22 -23.38 -9.82
C ARG A 130 -22.48 -22.55 -10.04
N GLU A 131 -23.59 -23.19 -10.42
CA GLU A 131 -24.87 -22.49 -10.65
C GLU A 131 -25.51 -21.93 -9.36
N LEU A 132 -25.31 -22.62 -8.22
CA LEU A 132 -25.76 -22.14 -6.91
C LEU A 132 -24.79 -21.14 -6.24
N GLU A 133 -23.68 -20.79 -6.90
CA GLU A 133 -22.64 -19.88 -6.41
C GLU A 133 -22.08 -20.28 -5.03
N ILE A 134 -21.87 -21.58 -4.82
CA ILE A 134 -21.36 -22.13 -3.55
C ILE A 134 -19.83 -22.19 -3.61
N PRO A 135 -19.09 -21.54 -2.70
CA PRO A 135 -17.63 -21.59 -2.72
C PRO A 135 -17.08 -23.02 -2.61
N PRO A 136 -15.98 -23.35 -3.32
CA PRO A 136 -15.39 -24.70 -3.35
C PRO A 136 -14.97 -25.24 -1.98
N GLU A 137 -14.56 -24.34 -1.09
CA GLU A 137 -14.17 -24.67 0.29
C GLU A 137 -15.31 -25.23 1.14
N TYR A 138 -16.56 -25.00 0.75
CA TYR A 138 -17.76 -25.34 1.53
C TYR A 138 -18.65 -26.42 0.89
N TRP A 139 -18.21 -26.97 -0.24
CA TRP A 139 -18.91 -28.07 -0.89
C TRP A 139 -18.67 -29.38 -0.14
N SER A 140 -19.77 -30.07 0.20
CA SER A 140 -19.80 -31.18 1.17
C SER A 140 -18.66 -32.22 1.07
N THR A 141 -18.12 -32.61 2.23
CA THR A 141 -17.23 -33.76 2.41
C THR A 141 -17.96 -35.10 2.20
N SER A 142 -17.20 -36.16 1.90
CA SER A 142 -17.64 -37.47 1.37
C SER A 142 -18.60 -38.29 2.23
N THR A 143 -19.00 -37.83 3.42
CA THR A 143 -19.66 -38.64 4.46
C THR A 143 -21.19 -38.73 4.35
N VAL A 144 -21.83 -37.93 3.48
CA VAL A 144 -23.29 -37.89 3.32
C VAL A 144 -23.77 -38.73 2.12
N PRO A 145 -24.79 -39.60 2.26
CA PRO A 145 -25.35 -40.38 1.15
C PRO A 145 -25.91 -39.52 0.01
N LEU A 146 -25.70 -39.94 -1.24
CA LEU A 146 -26.14 -39.21 -2.45
C LEU A 146 -27.64 -38.89 -2.45
N LYS A 147 -28.48 -39.80 -1.93
CA LYS A 147 -29.92 -39.60 -1.76
C LYS A 147 -30.26 -38.38 -0.90
N ALA A 148 -29.58 -38.23 0.24
CA ALA A 148 -29.83 -37.12 1.15
C ALA A 148 -29.39 -35.78 0.53
N VAL A 149 -28.35 -35.79 -0.31
CA VAL A 149 -27.93 -34.60 -1.07
C VAL A 149 -29.02 -34.18 -2.08
N ILE A 150 -29.60 -35.13 -2.82
CA ILE A 150 -30.67 -34.89 -3.80
C ILE A 150 -31.92 -34.31 -3.12
N GLU A 151 -32.39 -34.95 -2.05
CA GLU A 151 -33.60 -34.52 -1.32
C GLU A 151 -33.44 -33.11 -0.73
N ASN A 152 -32.25 -32.77 -0.26
CA ASN A 152 -31.99 -31.47 0.34
C ASN A 152 -31.91 -30.34 -0.69
N MET A 153 -31.22 -30.59 -1.81
CA MET A 153 -31.17 -29.65 -2.93
C MET A 153 -32.55 -29.42 -3.54
N GLN A 154 -33.40 -30.45 -3.56
CA GLN A 154 -34.78 -30.31 -4.02
C GLN A 154 -35.60 -29.42 -3.07
N LYS A 155 -35.49 -29.66 -1.76
CA LYS A 155 -36.14 -28.81 -0.73
C LYS A 155 -35.70 -27.35 -0.84
N HIS A 156 -34.43 -27.09 -1.14
CA HIS A 156 -33.91 -25.74 -1.39
C HIS A 156 -34.55 -25.05 -2.59
N LEU A 157 -34.62 -25.73 -3.73
CA LEU A 157 -35.21 -25.15 -4.94
C LEU A 157 -36.71 -24.87 -4.76
N ASP A 158 -37.43 -25.75 -4.05
CA ASP A 158 -38.85 -25.57 -3.73
C ASP A 158 -39.05 -24.37 -2.77
N CYS A 159 -38.14 -24.18 -1.80
CA CYS A 159 -38.14 -23.01 -0.91
C CYS A 159 -37.86 -21.68 -1.66
N MET A 160 -36.93 -21.68 -2.62
CA MET A 160 -36.64 -20.50 -3.46
C MET A 160 -37.88 -20.06 -4.24
N GLU A 161 -38.66 -21.00 -4.77
CA GLU A 161 -39.86 -20.74 -5.58
C GLU A 161 -40.97 -20.04 -4.78
N SER A 162 -41.15 -20.43 -3.51
CA SER A 162 -42.12 -19.78 -2.61
C SER A 162 -41.77 -18.32 -2.28
N SER A 163 -40.48 -17.96 -2.31
CA SER A 163 -39.99 -16.61 -2.01
C SER A 163 -40.11 -15.63 -3.19
N LEU A 164 -40.03 -16.14 -4.43
CA LEU A 164 -40.17 -15.37 -5.67
C LEU A 164 -41.61 -14.93 -5.95
N GLN A 165 -42.61 -15.59 -5.36
CA GLN A 165 -44.03 -15.28 -5.54
C GLN A 165 -44.51 -14.05 -4.74
N LYS A 166 -43.69 -13.50 -3.83
CA LYS A 166 -44.02 -12.36 -2.93
C LYS A 166 -43.12 -11.14 -3.17
N SER A 167 -42.95 -10.68 -4.41
CA SER A 167 -42.12 -9.50 -4.71
C SER A 167 -42.91 -8.19 -4.59
N GLU A 168 -42.67 -7.42 -3.52
CA GLU A 168 -43.01 -6.00 -3.45
C GLU A 168 -41.73 -5.18 -3.62
N ASN A 169 -41.69 -4.27 -4.59
CA ASN A 169 -40.58 -3.33 -4.79
C ASN A 169 -41.02 -1.93 -4.35
N LEU A 170 -40.22 -1.32 -3.47
CA LEU A 170 -40.36 0.08 -3.09
C LEU A 170 -39.72 0.98 -4.16
N SER A 171 -40.16 2.24 -4.22
CA SER A 171 -39.46 3.25 -5.02
C SER A 171 -38.07 3.55 -4.45
N ASP A 172 -37.12 3.94 -5.30
CA ASP A 172 -35.75 4.28 -4.87
C ASP A 172 -35.72 5.27 -3.69
N ARG A 173 -36.61 6.26 -3.70
CA ARG A 173 -36.73 7.25 -2.63
C ARG A 173 -37.22 6.64 -1.32
N GLU A 174 -38.16 5.71 -1.37
CA GLU A 174 -38.65 5.00 -0.19
C GLU A 174 -37.60 4.05 0.36
N ILE A 175 -36.81 3.40 -0.50
CA ILE A 175 -35.66 2.60 -0.08
C ILE A 175 -34.68 3.48 0.70
N PHE A 176 -34.30 4.63 0.15
CA PHE A 176 -33.34 5.53 0.80
C PHE A 176 -33.86 6.09 2.14
N LYS A 177 -35.16 6.38 2.24
CA LYS A 177 -35.78 6.87 3.48
C LYS A 177 -36.01 5.80 4.53
N ASN A 178 -36.34 4.58 4.13
CA ASN A 178 -36.81 3.54 5.05
C ASN A 178 -35.72 2.52 5.42
N ALA A 179 -34.74 2.28 4.54
CA ALA A 179 -33.67 1.31 4.79
C ALA A 179 -32.90 1.67 6.06
N SER A 180 -32.69 0.67 6.92
CA SER A 180 -32.05 0.83 8.23
C SER A 180 -32.65 1.95 9.09
N GLY A 181 -33.95 2.26 8.93
CA GLY A 181 -34.64 3.31 9.67
C GLY A 181 -34.25 4.74 9.28
N GLY A 182 -33.75 4.95 8.05
CA GLY A 182 -33.35 6.26 7.54
C GLY A 182 -31.88 6.61 7.77
N LEU A 183 -31.06 5.62 8.13
CA LEU A 183 -29.63 5.78 8.46
C LEU A 183 -28.82 6.54 7.40
N ALA A 184 -29.19 6.42 6.12
CA ALA A 184 -28.52 7.13 5.02
C ALA A 184 -28.66 8.66 5.12
N LEU A 185 -29.70 9.16 5.79
CA LEU A 185 -30.01 10.58 5.94
C LEU A 185 -29.55 11.17 7.29
N GLU A 186 -29.15 10.32 8.23
CA GLU A 186 -28.62 10.74 9.53
C GLU A 186 -27.20 11.33 9.38
N GLY A 187 -26.89 12.39 10.12
CA GLY A 187 -25.52 12.90 10.17
C GLY A 187 -24.61 12.07 11.09
N ILE A 188 -23.30 12.28 10.95
CA ILE A 188 -22.26 11.59 11.70
C ILE A 188 -21.55 12.61 12.59
N TYR A 189 -21.49 12.33 13.90
CA TYR A 189 -20.63 13.09 14.80
C TYR A 189 -19.25 12.45 14.85
N LYS A 190 -18.30 13.06 14.14
CA LYS A 190 -16.93 12.57 14.05
C LYS A 190 -16.12 13.17 15.21
N THR A 191 -15.82 12.38 16.23
CA THR A 191 -14.96 12.80 17.36
C THR A 191 -13.83 11.79 17.55
N ASN A 192 -13.11 11.90 18.66
CA ASN A 192 -12.16 10.90 19.14
C ASN A 192 -12.80 9.84 20.07
N LYS A 193 -14.14 9.83 20.19
CA LYS A 193 -14.91 8.82 20.94
C LYS A 193 -15.71 7.95 19.97
N LEU A 194 -15.61 6.63 20.13
CA LEU A 194 -16.29 5.70 19.22
C LEU A 194 -17.80 5.70 19.44
N GLU A 195 -18.26 6.00 20.66
CA GLU A 195 -19.68 6.11 21.01
C GLU A 195 -20.39 7.19 20.19
N ASP A 196 -19.72 8.31 19.95
CA ASP A 196 -20.29 9.42 19.19
C ASP A 196 -20.57 9.01 17.74
N LEU A 197 -19.81 8.06 17.17
CA LEU A 197 -20.08 7.53 15.82
C LEU A 197 -21.28 6.58 15.79
N MET A 198 -21.62 5.92 16.90
CA MET A 198 -22.65 4.88 16.96
C MET A 198 -24.03 5.39 17.38
N ASN A 199 -24.11 6.58 17.97
CA ASN A 199 -25.37 7.16 18.44
C ASN A 199 -26.34 7.43 17.28
N LYS A 200 -27.61 7.04 17.47
CA LYS A 200 -28.68 7.35 16.53
C LYS A 200 -28.98 8.85 16.58
N ARG A 201 -29.15 9.46 15.41
CA ARG A 201 -29.36 10.91 15.28
C ARG A 201 -30.58 11.26 14.47
N GLU A 202 -30.96 12.53 14.55
CA GLU A 202 -32.01 13.05 13.69
C GLU A 202 -31.50 13.22 12.25
N GLN A 203 -32.47 13.29 11.34
CA GLN A 203 -32.20 13.45 9.91
C GLN A 203 -31.50 14.79 9.65
N LEU A 204 -30.26 14.74 9.15
CA LEU A 204 -29.46 15.93 8.82
C LEU A 204 -29.73 16.38 7.38
N ILE A 205 -29.84 15.42 6.45
CA ILE A 205 -29.92 15.68 5.00
C ILE A 205 -31.36 15.51 4.51
N ASP A 206 -31.83 16.41 3.64
CA ASP A 206 -33.08 16.23 2.89
C ASP A 206 -32.80 15.79 1.45
N LEU A 207 -33.76 15.07 0.85
CA LEU A 207 -33.61 14.51 -0.50
C LEU A 207 -34.25 15.43 -1.55
N HIS A 208 -33.46 15.78 -2.57
CA HIS A 208 -33.96 16.47 -3.76
C HIS A 208 -35.06 15.67 -4.48
N GLN A 209 -35.92 16.35 -5.24
CA GLN A 209 -37.11 15.74 -5.88
C GLN A 209 -36.76 14.69 -6.95
N SER A 210 -35.55 14.76 -7.52
CA SER A 210 -35.05 13.87 -8.58
C SER A 210 -34.03 12.86 -8.03
N PHE A 211 -34.49 11.86 -7.28
CA PHE A 211 -33.62 10.82 -6.69
C PHE A 211 -33.73 9.49 -7.45
N SER A 212 -32.60 8.84 -7.74
CA SER A 212 -32.55 7.47 -8.30
C SER A 212 -31.27 6.74 -7.88
N LEU A 213 -31.40 5.46 -7.53
CA LEU A 213 -30.27 4.61 -7.14
C LEU A 213 -29.50 4.13 -8.38
N ALA A 214 -28.17 4.06 -8.27
CA ALA A 214 -27.29 3.49 -9.27
C ALA A 214 -27.01 2.00 -8.99
N GLY A 215 -26.37 1.31 -9.94
CA GLY A 215 -25.89 -0.05 -9.74
C GLY A 215 -24.88 -0.14 -8.58
N PRO A 216 -24.64 -1.33 -8.00
CA PRO A 216 -23.68 -1.46 -6.90
C PRO A 216 -22.27 -1.17 -7.42
N GLN A 217 -21.55 -0.27 -6.75
CA GLN A 217 -20.14 -0.02 -7.03
C GLN A 217 -19.23 -1.13 -6.50
N ASP A 218 -19.64 -1.83 -5.44
CA ASP A 218 -18.90 -2.94 -4.84
C ASP A 218 -19.40 -4.29 -5.35
N THR A 219 -18.55 -5.32 -5.25
CA THR A 219 -18.89 -6.71 -5.53
C THR A 219 -19.22 -7.49 -4.25
N GLN A 220 -19.78 -8.70 -4.40
CA GLN A 220 -19.99 -9.60 -3.27
C GLN A 220 -18.64 -10.02 -2.65
N ILE A 221 -18.53 -10.00 -1.32
CA ILE A 221 -17.28 -10.27 -0.58
C ILE A 221 -17.55 -11.20 0.60
N PHE A 222 -16.59 -12.09 0.89
CA PHE A 222 -16.54 -12.91 2.09
C PHE A 222 -15.35 -12.49 2.96
N GLU A 223 -15.63 -12.11 4.20
CA GLU A 223 -14.59 -11.70 5.16
C GLU A 223 -14.78 -12.39 6.51
N GLN A 224 -13.66 -12.62 7.20
CA GLN A 224 -13.62 -13.24 8.53
C GLN A 224 -12.98 -12.28 9.53
N VAL A 225 -13.61 -12.16 10.70
CA VAL A 225 -13.20 -11.31 11.81
C VAL A 225 -13.17 -12.15 13.08
N GLU A 226 -12.07 -12.06 13.82
CA GLU A 226 -11.93 -12.70 15.12
C GLU A 226 -11.89 -11.61 16.19
N VAL A 227 -12.61 -11.83 17.29
CA VAL A 227 -12.65 -10.96 18.47
C VAL A 227 -12.53 -11.81 19.74
N SER A 228 -11.87 -11.26 20.75
CA SER A 228 -11.56 -11.97 22.00
C SER A 228 -12.37 -11.49 23.20
N SER A 229 -13.38 -10.63 23.01
CA SER A 229 -14.28 -10.19 24.08
C SER A 229 -15.72 -9.99 23.57
N HIS A 230 -16.70 -10.19 24.45
CA HIS A 230 -18.11 -9.92 24.18
C HIS A 230 -18.36 -8.45 23.81
N GLU A 231 -17.64 -7.53 24.46
CA GLU A 231 -17.80 -6.09 24.22
C GLU A 231 -17.19 -5.66 22.87
N SER A 232 -16.02 -6.19 22.51
CA SER A 232 -15.40 -5.96 21.19
C SER A 232 -16.28 -6.50 20.07
N GLU A 233 -16.91 -7.65 20.28
CA GLU A 233 -17.85 -8.21 19.32
C GLU A 233 -19.09 -7.34 19.14
N ALA A 234 -19.74 -6.96 20.25
CA ALA A 234 -20.91 -6.09 20.22
C ALA A 234 -20.58 -4.73 19.60
N THR A 235 -19.38 -4.20 19.88
CA THR A 235 -18.89 -2.95 19.30
C THR A 235 -18.66 -3.08 17.80
N PHE A 236 -17.99 -4.14 17.34
CA PHE A 236 -17.78 -4.39 15.92
C PHE A 236 -19.11 -4.54 15.16
N GLY A 237 -20.06 -5.31 15.72
CA GLY A 237 -21.41 -5.47 15.16
C GLY A 237 -22.15 -4.13 15.04
N LYS A 238 -22.13 -3.31 16.10
CA LYS A 238 -22.75 -1.97 16.10
C LYS A 238 -22.11 -1.02 15.09
N VAL A 239 -20.77 -1.00 14.99
CA VAL A 239 -20.07 -0.16 14.01
C VAL A 239 -20.43 -0.60 12.60
N MET A 240 -20.49 -1.91 12.32
CA MET A 240 -20.90 -2.40 11.02
C MET A 240 -22.35 -2.02 10.69
N GLU A 241 -23.27 -2.12 11.65
CA GLU A 241 -24.67 -1.73 11.47
C GLU A 241 -24.84 -0.22 11.22
N LYS A 242 -24.06 0.63 11.89
CA LYS A 242 -24.22 2.09 11.85
C LYS A 242 -23.40 2.80 10.77
N MET A 243 -22.20 2.28 10.47
CA MET A 243 -21.24 2.92 9.57
C MET A 243 -20.95 2.07 8.34
N GLY A 244 -21.17 0.76 8.42
CA GLY A 244 -20.93 -0.15 7.30
C GLY A 244 -19.50 -0.63 7.14
N ARG A 245 -19.27 -1.46 6.12
CA ARG A 245 -18.02 -2.24 5.95
C ARG A 245 -16.77 -1.38 5.89
N SER A 246 -16.76 -0.32 5.07
CA SER A 246 -15.57 0.48 4.80
C SER A 246 -14.98 1.11 6.06
N ILE A 247 -15.82 1.65 6.93
CA ILE A 247 -15.38 2.27 8.19
C ILE A 247 -15.11 1.20 9.26
N ALA A 248 -15.90 0.14 9.33
CA ALA A 248 -15.67 -0.97 10.27
C ALA A 248 -14.29 -1.62 10.07
N ALA A 249 -13.85 -1.76 8.81
CA ALA A 249 -12.53 -2.27 8.47
C ALA A 249 -11.40 -1.34 8.93
N GLU A 250 -11.56 -0.03 8.84
CA GLU A 250 -10.56 0.94 9.27
C GLU A 250 -10.47 1.10 10.79
N VAL A 251 -11.61 1.00 11.50
CA VAL A 251 -11.67 0.95 12.98
C VAL A 251 -11.00 -0.31 13.50
N LYS A 252 -11.18 -1.46 12.83
CA LYS A 252 -10.44 -2.68 13.14
C LYS A 252 -8.94 -2.54 12.84
N GLY A 253 -8.58 -1.88 11.74
CA GLY A 253 -7.20 -1.68 11.31
C GLY A 253 -6.45 -0.52 11.99
N GLY A 254 -7.08 0.23 12.90
CA GLY A 254 -6.47 1.37 13.58
C GLY A 254 -6.27 2.62 12.71
N ARG A 255 -6.78 2.65 11.47
CA ARG A 255 -6.50 3.71 10.47
C ARG A 255 -7.44 4.92 10.57
N TRP A 256 -8.60 4.75 11.22
CA TRP A 256 -9.59 5.82 11.41
C TRP A 256 -9.41 6.61 12.73
N GLY A 257 -8.29 6.41 13.44
CA GLY A 257 -8.02 7.05 14.74
C GLY A 257 -8.56 6.29 15.96
N PHE A 258 -9.21 5.15 15.73
CA PHE A 258 -9.76 4.26 16.75
C PHE A 258 -9.21 2.85 16.55
N SER A 259 -8.93 2.14 17.65
CA SER A 259 -8.63 0.70 17.60
C SER A 259 -9.56 -0.04 18.54
N LEU A 260 -10.25 -1.04 17.98
CA LEU A 260 -11.19 -1.93 18.66
C LEU A 260 -10.59 -2.58 19.92
N ASP A 261 -9.26 -2.76 19.98
CA ASP A 261 -8.57 -3.40 21.11
C ASP A 261 -8.01 -2.38 22.13
N VAL A 262 -7.83 -1.11 21.76
CA VAL A 262 -7.12 -0.11 22.59
C VAL A 262 -8.07 0.72 23.46
N GLN A 263 -9.27 1.06 22.97
CA GLN A 263 -10.22 1.89 23.72
C GLN A 263 -10.99 1.13 24.82
N LEU A 264 -11.11 -0.19 24.71
CA LEU A 264 -11.79 -1.03 25.71
C LEU A 264 -10.92 -1.27 26.96
N GLN A 265 -9.60 -1.08 26.88
CA GLN A 265 -8.72 -1.06 28.06
C GLN A 265 -8.81 0.24 28.87
N GLN A 266 -9.31 1.33 28.29
CA GLN A 266 -9.48 2.59 29.02
C GLN A 266 -10.77 2.60 29.85
N LYS A 267 -11.88 2.05 29.34
CA LYS A 267 -13.15 1.93 30.08
C LYS A 267 -13.08 1.01 31.30
N THR A 268 -12.24 -0.02 31.26
CA THR A 268 -12.00 -0.91 32.41
C THR A 268 -11.17 -0.25 33.53
N SER A 269 -10.55 0.91 33.28
CA SER A 269 -9.71 1.61 34.27
C SER A 269 -10.39 2.80 34.96
N SER A 270 -11.48 3.35 34.40
CA SER A 270 -12.08 4.61 34.89
C SER A 270 -13.35 4.46 35.73
N GLU A 271 -13.94 3.27 35.86
CA GLU A 271 -15.14 3.04 36.69
C GLU A 271 -14.99 1.83 37.62
N PHE A 272 -14.01 1.82 38.54
CA PHE A 272 -14.05 0.92 39.69
C PHE A 272 -13.33 1.52 40.92
N THR A 273 -13.87 2.62 41.43
CA THR A 273 -13.77 2.93 42.86
C THR A 273 -15.12 2.65 43.50
N GLY A 274 -15.28 1.44 44.05
CA GLY A 274 -16.38 1.09 44.95
C GLY A 274 -17.36 0.06 44.43
N ALA A 275 -16.98 -1.22 44.44
CA ALA A 275 -17.80 -2.34 44.92
C ALA A 275 -17.04 -3.64 44.67
N SER A 276 -16.56 -4.26 45.75
CA SER A 276 -16.11 -5.64 45.78
C SER A 276 -17.26 -6.56 45.36
N ASN A 277 -17.12 -7.27 44.24
CA ASN A 277 -17.64 -8.63 44.04
C ASN A 277 -16.99 -9.26 42.80
N SER A 278 -16.50 -10.47 42.99
CA SER A 278 -15.82 -11.33 42.02
C SER A 278 -16.68 -11.65 40.79
N LEU A 279 -16.22 -11.26 39.60
CA LEU A 279 -16.54 -11.94 38.35
C LEU A 279 -15.24 -12.38 37.71
N THR A 280 -15.00 -13.68 37.77
CA THR A 280 -13.96 -14.39 37.00
C THR A 280 -14.04 -13.95 35.54
N GLU A 281 -12.98 -13.35 34.98
CA GLU A 281 -12.86 -13.13 33.53
C GLU A 281 -12.92 -14.49 32.84
N LYS A 282 -14.08 -14.84 32.28
CA LYS A 282 -14.22 -16.03 31.47
C LYS A 282 -13.62 -15.72 30.10
N SER A 283 -12.60 -16.48 29.69
CA SER A 283 -12.01 -16.36 28.36
C SER A 283 -13.09 -16.51 27.28
N TYR A 284 -13.07 -15.63 26.28
CA TYR A 284 -14.03 -15.58 25.18
C TYR A 284 -13.28 -15.52 23.85
N ILE A 285 -13.70 -16.35 22.89
CA ILE A 285 -13.28 -16.23 21.49
C ILE A 285 -14.55 -16.26 20.65
N CYS A 286 -14.68 -15.28 19.76
CA CYS A 286 -15.71 -15.27 18.73
C CYS A 286 -15.05 -15.10 17.36
N THR A 287 -15.33 -16.04 16.47
CA THR A 287 -15.00 -15.93 15.06
C THR A 287 -16.28 -15.69 14.28
N THR A 288 -16.31 -14.59 13.54
CA THR A 288 -17.45 -14.17 12.73
C THR A 288 -17.02 -14.12 11.27
N LYS A 289 -17.70 -14.87 10.40
CA LYS A 289 -17.55 -14.76 8.95
C LYS A 289 -18.83 -14.15 8.39
N TYR A 290 -18.72 -13.25 7.44
CA TYR A 290 -19.89 -12.61 6.84
C TYR A 290 -19.83 -12.56 5.32
N ASN A 291 -21.00 -12.60 4.70
CA ASN A 291 -21.22 -12.50 3.27
C ASN A 291 -21.89 -11.17 2.95
N TYR A 292 -21.13 -10.24 2.36
CA TYR A 292 -21.55 -8.89 2.00
C TYR A 292 -22.10 -8.87 0.56
N ILE A 293 -23.37 -8.52 0.37
CA ILE A 293 -24.03 -8.51 -0.95
C ILE A 293 -24.59 -7.11 -1.24
N PRO A 294 -23.88 -6.28 -2.03
CA PRO A 294 -24.38 -4.99 -2.49
C PRO A 294 -25.28 -5.14 -3.72
N LEU A 295 -26.43 -4.47 -3.71
CA LEU A 295 -27.44 -4.53 -4.77
C LEU A 295 -27.66 -3.20 -5.48
N ALA A 296 -27.48 -2.08 -4.77
CA ALA A 296 -27.54 -0.74 -5.33
C ALA A 296 -26.55 0.17 -4.61
N SER A 297 -26.17 1.28 -5.25
CA SER A 297 -25.38 2.31 -4.60
C SER A 297 -25.82 3.73 -4.98
N TYR A 298 -25.44 4.71 -4.15
CA TYR A 298 -25.70 6.11 -4.42
C TYR A 298 -24.56 6.98 -3.92
N PHE A 299 -24.15 7.96 -4.71
CA PHE A 299 -23.18 8.98 -4.32
C PHE A 299 -23.89 10.34 -4.38
N ILE A 300 -23.84 11.09 -3.30
CA ILE A 300 -24.51 12.39 -3.20
C ILE A 300 -23.56 13.47 -3.74
N ASN A 301 -23.98 14.22 -4.76
CA ASN A 301 -23.19 15.37 -5.21
C ASN A 301 -23.19 16.46 -4.14
N LYS A 302 -22.11 17.24 -4.07
CA LYS A 302 -21.97 18.30 -3.05
C LYS A 302 -23.05 19.39 -3.18
N SER A 303 -23.49 19.68 -4.41
CA SER A 303 -24.61 20.60 -4.71
C SER A 303 -25.97 20.08 -4.23
N ASP A 304 -26.13 18.76 -4.12
CA ASP A 304 -27.41 18.12 -3.83
C ASP A 304 -27.57 17.83 -2.32
N LEU A 305 -26.53 18.07 -1.52
CA LEU A 305 -26.57 18.02 -0.06
C LEU A 305 -27.33 19.24 0.47
N THR A 306 -28.61 19.07 0.79
CA THR A 306 -29.43 20.07 1.46
C THR A 306 -29.74 19.64 2.89
N LEU A 307 -29.73 20.57 3.83
CA LEU A 307 -30.02 20.33 5.24
C LEU A 307 -31.54 20.31 5.47
N THR A 308 -31.98 19.49 6.43
CA THR A 308 -33.39 19.49 6.84
C THR A 308 -33.78 20.82 7.47
N LYS A 309 -35.07 21.17 7.34
CA LYS A 309 -35.62 22.39 7.97
C LYS A 309 -35.33 22.45 9.48
N ALA A 310 -35.40 21.32 10.18
CA ALA A 310 -35.10 21.25 11.61
C ALA A 310 -33.64 21.61 11.92
N ALA A 311 -32.69 21.09 11.13
CA ALA A 311 -31.27 21.44 11.28
C ALA A 311 -31.01 22.92 10.94
N LEU A 312 -31.64 23.44 9.88
CA LEU A 312 -31.52 24.86 9.49
C LEU A 312 -32.08 25.80 10.56
N ASP A 313 -33.24 25.48 11.15
CA ASP A 313 -33.85 26.30 12.21
C ASP A 313 -32.95 26.36 13.45
N GLU A 314 -32.19 25.30 13.75
CA GLU A 314 -31.23 25.26 14.87
C GLU A 314 -29.94 26.03 14.55
N LEU A 315 -29.43 25.90 13.32
CA LEU A 315 -28.30 26.71 12.85
C LEU A 315 -28.62 28.21 12.82
N LYS A 316 -29.88 28.58 12.50
CA LYS A 316 -30.35 29.98 12.57
C LYS A 316 -30.40 30.51 14.02
N LYS A 317 -30.63 29.65 15.01
CA LYS A 317 -30.50 30.04 16.43
C LYS A 317 -29.05 30.30 16.80
N ILE A 318 -28.12 29.44 16.35
CA ILE A 318 -26.68 29.63 16.54
C ILE A 318 -26.23 30.94 15.88
N GLU A 319 -26.71 31.23 14.66
CA GLU A 319 -26.45 32.51 13.99
C GLU A 319 -26.89 33.70 14.85
N MET A 320 -28.12 33.69 15.39
CA MET A 320 -28.61 34.76 16.24
C MET A 320 -27.76 34.95 17.51
N LEU A 321 -27.21 33.89 18.08
CA LEU A 321 -26.33 33.98 19.26
C LEU A 321 -24.94 34.51 18.90
N VAL A 322 -24.37 34.07 17.78
CA VAL A 322 -23.08 34.54 17.28
C VAL A 322 -23.14 36.04 16.94
N MET A 323 -24.29 36.53 16.46
CA MET A 323 -24.47 37.95 16.09
C MET A 323 -24.81 38.86 17.28
N ASN A 324 -25.51 38.37 18.31
CA ASN A 324 -26.05 39.22 19.37
C ASN A 324 -25.33 39.09 20.72
N THR A 325 -24.45 38.09 20.92
CA THR A 325 -23.86 37.80 22.25
C THR A 325 -22.40 37.39 22.11
N ASN A 326 -21.51 37.94 22.93
CA ASN A 326 -20.07 37.58 22.98
C ASN A 326 -19.77 36.41 23.94
N ASP A 327 -20.80 35.74 24.45
CA ASP A 327 -20.67 34.62 25.37
C ASP A 327 -20.28 33.35 24.59
N LYS A 328 -18.97 33.09 24.55
CA LYS A 328 -18.40 31.93 23.84
C LYS A 328 -18.80 30.60 24.47
N GLU A 329 -19.13 30.56 25.76
CA GLU A 329 -19.50 29.32 26.45
C GLU A 329 -20.92 28.90 26.08
N LEU A 330 -21.85 29.86 26.03
CA LEU A 330 -23.21 29.63 25.55
C LEU A 330 -23.23 29.23 24.07
N GLN A 331 -22.42 29.88 23.22
CA GLN A 331 -22.27 29.51 21.82
C GLN A 331 -21.77 28.07 21.65
N LEU A 332 -20.76 27.67 22.41
CA LEU A 332 -20.19 26.32 22.36
C LEU A 332 -21.20 25.25 22.79
N LYS A 333 -22.01 25.55 23.82
CA LYS A 333 -23.05 24.64 24.32
C LYS A 333 -24.15 24.39 23.29
N GLU A 334 -24.59 25.42 22.57
CA GLU A 334 -25.59 25.28 21.52
C GLU A 334 -25.03 24.53 20.30
N MET A 335 -23.76 24.76 19.94
CA MET A 335 -23.09 23.96 18.91
C MET A 335 -22.94 22.49 19.31
N GLN A 336 -22.62 22.22 20.57
CA GLN A 336 -22.58 20.84 21.08
C GLN A 336 -23.96 20.19 20.99
N THR A 337 -25.02 20.91 21.37
CA THR A 337 -26.40 20.42 21.27
C THR A 337 -26.75 20.08 19.82
N PHE A 338 -26.35 20.92 18.87
CA PHE A 338 -26.52 20.65 17.45
C PHE A 338 -25.76 19.39 16.99
N PHE A 339 -24.47 19.25 17.35
CA PHE A 339 -23.66 18.09 16.95
C PHE A 339 -24.14 16.78 17.61
N ASP A 340 -24.61 16.83 18.85
CA ASP A 340 -25.19 15.67 19.52
C ASP A 340 -26.48 15.21 18.83
N ARG A 341 -27.30 16.16 18.38
CA ARG A 341 -28.62 15.91 17.78
C ARG A 341 -28.57 15.50 16.31
N PHE A 342 -27.84 16.24 15.47
CA PHE A 342 -27.79 16.03 14.01
C PHE A 342 -26.46 15.51 13.51
N GLY A 343 -25.37 15.70 14.26
CA GLY A 343 -24.02 15.32 13.85
C GLY A 343 -23.25 16.47 13.20
N SER A 344 -21.93 16.29 13.11
CA SER A 344 -20.98 17.27 12.56
C SER A 344 -20.78 17.18 11.05
N HIS A 345 -21.02 16.00 10.45
CA HIS A 345 -20.73 15.70 9.05
C HIS A 345 -21.91 14.98 8.40
N ALA A 346 -22.17 15.29 7.13
CA ALA A 346 -23.06 14.54 6.26
C ALA A 346 -22.29 13.47 5.50
N ASN A 347 -22.97 12.40 5.12
CA ASN A 347 -22.39 11.34 4.32
C ASN A 347 -22.54 11.63 2.82
N GLN A 348 -21.44 11.61 2.07
CA GLN A 348 -21.43 11.81 0.63
C GLN A 348 -21.44 10.48 -0.15
N GLY A 349 -20.89 9.41 0.43
CA GLY A 349 -20.92 8.06 -0.10
C GLY A 349 -19.55 7.52 -0.57
N PRO A 350 -19.54 6.47 -1.40
CA PRO A 350 -20.71 5.76 -1.92
C PRO A 350 -21.48 5.03 -0.82
N LEU A 351 -22.80 5.23 -0.80
CA LEU A 351 -23.75 4.51 0.05
C LEU A 351 -24.16 3.23 -0.67
N HIS A 352 -24.06 2.07 -0.01
CA HIS A 352 -24.47 0.78 -0.58
C HIS A 352 -25.68 0.22 0.15
N PHE A 353 -26.62 -0.30 -0.65
CA PHE A 353 -27.84 -0.94 -0.19
C PHE A 353 -27.82 -2.42 -0.58
N GLY A 354 -28.25 -3.28 0.34
CA GLY A 354 -28.29 -4.72 0.12
C GLY A 354 -28.46 -5.47 1.43
N GLY A 355 -27.68 -6.53 1.62
CA GLY A 355 -27.73 -7.34 2.83
C GLY A 355 -26.40 -7.98 3.20
N ILE A 356 -26.26 -8.30 4.48
CA ILE A 356 -25.11 -9.01 5.05
C ILE A 356 -25.63 -10.23 5.82
N TYR A 357 -25.09 -11.40 5.50
CA TYR A 357 -25.36 -12.63 6.25
C TYR A 357 -24.17 -12.96 7.14
N TRP A 358 -24.41 -13.22 8.42
CA TRP A 358 -23.37 -13.42 9.42
C TRP A 358 -23.42 -14.85 9.95
N TRP A 359 -22.27 -15.52 9.96
CA TRP A 359 -22.03 -16.75 10.71
C TRP A 359 -21.10 -16.45 11.87
N LYS A 360 -21.50 -16.82 13.06
CA LYS A 360 -20.74 -16.60 14.29
C LYS A 360 -20.53 -17.92 15.01
N ALA A 361 -19.30 -18.16 15.43
CA ALA A 361 -18.94 -19.23 16.35
C ALA A 361 -18.25 -18.61 17.56
N SER A 362 -18.84 -18.78 18.74
CA SER A 362 -18.29 -18.29 20.00
C SER A 362 -18.06 -19.41 21.00
N CYS A 363 -16.98 -19.32 21.77
CA CYS A 363 -16.70 -20.22 22.88
C CYS A 363 -16.39 -19.37 24.11
N GLU A 364 -16.93 -19.74 25.27
CA GLU A 364 -16.71 -19.06 26.55
C GLU A 364 -16.29 -20.06 27.63
N GLY A 365 -15.49 -19.60 28.61
CA GLY A 365 -15.18 -20.39 29.80
C GLY A 365 -14.21 -21.53 29.55
N PHE A 366 -13.23 -21.28 28.66
CA PHE A 366 -12.05 -22.11 28.46
C PHE A 366 -10.84 -21.50 29.18
N HIS A 367 -9.83 -22.32 29.48
CA HIS A 367 -8.63 -21.84 30.17
C HIS A 367 -7.75 -21.08 29.18
N SER A 368 -7.04 -20.05 29.64
CA SER A 368 -6.16 -19.24 28.78
C SER A 368 -5.12 -20.06 28.00
N GLN A 369 -4.74 -21.23 28.53
CA GLN A 369 -3.80 -22.14 27.89
C GLN A 369 -4.42 -22.96 26.72
N GLU A 370 -5.75 -22.98 26.60
CA GLU A 370 -6.48 -23.67 25.53
C GLU A 370 -6.80 -22.73 24.36
N THR A 371 -6.43 -21.44 24.43
CA THR A 371 -6.84 -20.37 23.50
C THR A 371 -6.53 -20.68 22.03
N GLU A 372 -5.33 -21.19 21.69
CA GLU A 372 -4.98 -21.52 20.30
C GLU A 372 -5.76 -22.74 19.78
N GLU A 373 -5.96 -23.74 20.64
CA GLU A 373 -6.75 -24.93 20.30
C GLU A 373 -8.24 -24.57 20.16
N VAL A 374 -8.78 -23.75 21.05
CA VAL A 374 -10.14 -23.23 20.97
C VAL A 374 -10.31 -22.39 19.71
N ARG A 375 -9.37 -21.50 19.35
CA ARG A 375 -9.41 -20.74 18.10
C ARG A 375 -9.50 -21.67 16.89
N ARG A 376 -8.69 -22.73 16.87
CA ARG A 376 -8.70 -23.74 15.80
C ARG A 376 -10.03 -24.47 15.74
N ILE A 377 -10.53 -25.00 16.87
CA ILE A 377 -11.79 -25.74 16.93
C ILE A 377 -12.99 -24.84 16.59
N VAL A 378 -13.01 -23.60 17.07
CA VAL A 378 -14.04 -22.59 16.72
C VAL A 378 -14.03 -22.31 15.22
N SER A 379 -12.85 -22.15 14.61
CA SER A 379 -12.72 -21.93 13.16
C SER A 379 -13.11 -23.16 12.33
N GLU A 380 -12.70 -24.37 12.75
CA GLU A 380 -13.10 -25.65 12.13
C GLU A 380 -14.63 -25.83 12.21
N SER A 381 -15.21 -25.58 13.38
CA SER A 381 -16.65 -25.71 13.63
C SER A 381 -17.45 -24.69 12.83
N LEU A 382 -16.96 -23.44 12.75
CA LEU A 382 -17.57 -22.39 11.93
C LEU A 382 -17.56 -22.75 10.44
N ASN A 383 -16.42 -23.20 9.91
CA ASN A 383 -16.32 -23.59 8.50
C ASN A 383 -17.20 -24.81 8.18
N SER A 384 -17.25 -25.79 9.08
CA SER A 384 -18.17 -26.92 8.96
C SER A 384 -19.63 -26.47 8.97
N TYR A 385 -19.97 -25.50 9.83
CA TYR A 385 -21.31 -24.94 9.94
C TYR A 385 -21.72 -24.10 8.71
N ILE A 386 -20.79 -23.34 8.13
CA ILE A 386 -21.00 -22.63 6.86
C ILE A 386 -21.25 -23.65 5.74
N GLY A 387 -20.46 -24.72 5.64
CA GLY A 387 -20.70 -25.81 4.68
C GLY A 387 -22.06 -26.50 4.86
N ALA A 388 -22.49 -26.71 6.10
CA ALA A 388 -23.82 -27.22 6.42
C ALA A 388 -24.94 -26.25 5.99
N SER A 389 -24.72 -24.93 6.14
CA SER A 389 -25.67 -23.88 5.73
C SER A 389 -25.90 -23.85 4.21
N TYR A 390 -24.87 -24.12 3.41
CA TYR A 390 -24.98 -24.20 1.94
C TYR A 390 -25.58 -25.52 1.46
N SER A 391 -25.33 -26.62 2.17
CA SER A 391 -25.80 -27.96 1.77
C SER A 391 -27.23 -28.26 2.21
N GLY A 392 -27.85 -27.40 3.05
CA GLY A 392 -29.21 -27.58 3.58
C GLY A 392 -29.35 -28.55 4.71
N PHE A 393 -28.24 -29.12 5.17
CA PHE A 393 -28.23 -29.95 6.37
C PHE A 393 -28.37 -29.00 7.56
N GLY A 394 -29.59 -28.49 7.74
CA GLY A 394 -29.94 -27.59 8.81
C GLY A 394 -29.75 -28.33 10.13
N LEU A 395 -28.69 -28.00 10.86
CA LEU A 395 -28.72 -28.06 12.31
C LEU A 395 -29.72 -27.00 12.75
N ASN A 396 -30.95 -27.42 13.07
CA ASN A 396 -31.97 -26.54 13.65
C ASN A 396 -31.43 -26.00 14.98
N VAL A 397 -30.88 -24.79 14.99
CA VAL A 397 -30.53 -24.09 16.23
C VAL A 397 -31.62 -23.06 16.48
N SER A 398 -32.55 -23.42 17.37
CA SER A 398 -33.37 -22.43 18.06
C SER A 398 -32.45 -21.52 18.89
N ALA A 399 -32.83 -20.25 19.02
CA ALA A 399 -32.15 -19.31 19.89
C ALA A 399 -32.04 -19.89 21.32
N GLY A 400 -30.85 -20.36 21.69
CA GLY A 400 -30.51 -20.72 23.07
C GLY A 400 -30.20 -22.19 23.40
N GLY A 401 -30.18 -23.13 22.45
CA GLY A 401 -29.86 -24.55 22.74
C GLY A 401 -28.56 -25.02 22.09
N GLY A 402 -27.58 -25.45 22.87
CA GLY A 402 -26.35 -26.09 22.38
C GLY A 402 -26.65 -27.43 21.69
N ILE A 403 -25.89 -27.80 20.65
CA ILE A 403 -26.05 -29.07 19.93
C ILE A 403 -24.74 -29.86 19.90
N GLU A 404 -24.86 -31.14 20.26
CA GLU A 404 -23.85 -32.19 20.11
C GLU A 404 -23.67 -32.57 18.63
N MET A 405 -22.43 -32.50 18.14
CA MET A 405 -22.01 -33.09 16.85
C MET A 405 -21.42 -34.47 17.12
N SER A 406 -22.06 -35.54 16.64
CA SER A 406 -21.51 -36.89 16.73
C SER A 406 -20.35 -37.06 15.74
N SER A 407 -19.15 -37.35 16.23
CA SER A 407 -18.02 -37.82 15.41
C SER A 407 -17.64 -39.23 15.81
N SER A 408 -17.85 -40.18 14.91
CA SER A 408 -17.22 -41.49 14.96
C SER A 408 -15.77 -41.37 14.47
N GLU A 409 -14.80 -41.45 15.39
CA GLU A 409 -13.52 -42.16 15.23
C GLU A 409 -12.73 -42.05 16.54
N GLU A 410 -12.52 -43.19 17.20
CA GLU A 410 -11.87 -43.30 18.51
C GLU A 410 -10.35 -43.11 18.41
N SER A 411 -9.84 -42.09 19.10
CA SER A 411 -8.49 -42.08 19.69
C SER A 411 -8.48 -41.24 20.96
N VAL A 412 -7.57 -41.56 21.89
CA VAL A 412 -7.56 -41.11 23.30
C VAL A 412 -7.47 -39.57 23.47
N THR A 413 -7.11 -38.82 22.43
CA THR A 413 -7.14 -37.34 22.36
C THR A 413 -8.54 -36.74 22.10
N GLY A 414 -9.56 -37.55 21.81
CA GLY A 414 -10.91 -37.11 21.45
C GLY A 414 -11.71 -36.47 22.59
N LYS A 415 -11.57 -36.95 23.83
CA LYS A 415 -12.40 -36.52 24.97
C LYS A 415 -12.34 -35.02 25.26
N THR A 416 -11.16 -34.40 25.16
CA THR A 416 -11.00 -32.95 25.40
C THR A 416 -11.54 -32.11 24.24
N LYS A 417 -11.38 -32.59 23.00
CA LYS A 417 -11.92 -31.94 21.79
C LYS A 417 -13.45 -31.97 21.78
N ASP A 418 -14.06 -33.05 22.29
CA ASP A 418 -15.52 -33.19 22.37
C ASP A 418 -16.13 -32.31 23.47
N ILE A 419 -15.45 -32.16 24.62
CA ILE A 419 -15.85 -31.22 25.69
C ILE A 419 -15.76 -29.76 25.23
N LEU A 420 -14.75 -29.40 24.43
CA LEU A 420 -14.63 -28.04 23.88
C LEU A 420 -15.64 -27.78 22.77
N LYS A 421 -15.90 -28.77 21.89
CA LYS A 421 -16.95 -28.68 20.87
C LYS A 421 -18.34 -28.45 21.48
N SER A 422 -18.66 -29.10 22.60
CA SER A 422 -19.95 -28.90 23.28
C SER A 422 -20.12 -27.52 23.93
N LYS A 423 -19.03 -26.77 24.12
CA LYS A 423 -19.03 -25.38 24.59
C LYS A 423 -19.12 -24.34 23.47
N ILE A 424 -19.05 -24.74 22.20
CA ILE A 424 -19.12 -23.81 21.07
C ILE A 424 -20.58 -23.49 20.78
N GLN A 425 -20.89 -22.20 20.82
CA GLN A 425 -22.17 -21.66 20.40
C GLN A 425 -22.06 -21.17 18.95
N LEU A 426 -22.83 -21.78 18.06
CA LEU A 426 -22.97 -21.36 16.67
C LEU A 426 -24.24 -20.52 16.53
N THR A 427 -24.13 -19.34 15.94
CA THR A 427 -25.26 -18.44 15.72
C THR A 427 -25.19 -17.83 14.33
N VAL A 428 -26.37 -17.46 13.83
CA VAL A 428 -26.53 -16.74 12.57
C VAL A 428 -27.25 -15.44 12.86
N SER A 429 -26.77 -14.35 12.27
CA SER A 429 -27.48 -13.08 12.24
C SER A 429 -27.53 -12.54 10.81
N LYS A 430 -28.46 -11.62 10.56
CA LYS A 430 -28.75 -11.10 9.22
C LYS A 430 -28.92 -9.59 9.32
N THR A 431 -28.34 -8.85 8.38
CA THR A 431 -28.55 -7.42 8.21
C THR A 431 -29.21 -7.23 6.85
N GLY A 432 -30.46 -6.78 6.82
CA GLY A 432 -31.28 -6.80 5.61
C GLY A 432 -31.71 -8.20 5.19
N GLY A 433 -32.52 -8.27 4.13
CA GLY A 433 -33.20 -9.48 3.68
C GLY A 433 -34.44 -9.82 4.52
N PRO A 434 -35.21 -10.85 4.13
CA PRO A 434 -36.44 -11.23 4.83
C PRO A 434 -36.16 -11.86 6.19
N GLU A 435 -36.80 -11.35 7.23
CA GLU A 435 -36.64 -11.84 8.62
C GLU A 435 -37.05 -13.31 8.78
N ALA A 436 -38.11 -13.74 8.08
CA ALA A 436 -38.65 -15.09 8.15
C ALA A 436 -37.82 -16.16 7.41
N ALA A 437 -36.73 -15.78 6.74
CA ALA A 437 -35.92 -16.71 5.94
C ALA A 437 -34.74 -17.25 6.76
N ASP A 438 -34.88 -18.42 7.38
CA ASP A 438 -33.86 -19.00 8.27
C ASP A 438 -32.63 -19.54 7.53
N GLN A 439 -32.79 -19.93 6.27
CA GLN A 439 -31.72 -20.50 5.45
C GLN A 439 -31.06 -19.45 4.55
N LEU A 440 -29.74 -19.57 4.37
CA LEU A 440 -28.93 -18.63 3.56
C LEU A 440 -29.47 -18.43 2.14
N LEU A 441 -29.81 -19.52 1.45
CA LEU A 441 -30.28 -19.45 0.07
C LEU A 441 -31.64 -18.74 -0.03
N GLN A 442 -32.57 -19.06 0.88
CA GLN A 442 -33.88 -18.42 0.98
C GLN A 442 -33.76 -16.92 1.32
N TRP A 443 -32.82 -16.57 2.19
CA TRP A 443 -32.50 -15.19 2.52
C TRP A 443 -31.92 -14.45 1.30
N LYS A 444 -30.98 -15.06 0.58
CA LYS A 444 -30.35 -14.49 -0.63
C LYS A 444 -31.37 -14.27 -1.74
N THR A 445 -32.25 -15.24 -2.01
CA THR A 445 -33.32 -15.07 -3.00
C THR A 445 -34.29 -13.98 -2.61
N GLY A 446 -34.73 -13.97 -1.36
CA GLY A 446 -35.63 -12.93 -0.83
C GLY A 446 -35.03 -11.53 -0.92
N LEU A 447 -33.73 -11.39 -0.61
CA LEU A 447 -33.00 -10.12 -0.73
C LEU A 447 -32.94 -9.62 -2.19
N THR A 448 -32.72 -10.52 -3.15
CA THR A 448 -32.71 -10.15 -4.59
C THR A 448 -34.10 -9.93 -5.17
N SER A 449 -35.15 -10.47 -4.54
CA SER A 449 -36.51 -10.48 -5.08
C SER A 449 -37.37 -9.31 -4.61
N SER A 450 -37.03 -8.67 -3.49
CA SER A 450 -37.79 -7.55 -2.93
C SER A 450 -36.88 -6.46 -2.38
N SER A 451 -36.94 -5.27 -2.99
CA SER A 451 -36.18 -4.10 -2.55
C SER A 451 -36.59 -3.56 -1.17
N LYS A 452 -37.78 -3.93 -0.69
CA LYS A 452 -38.28 -3.63 0.67
C LYS A 452 -37.41 -4.20 1.77
N THR A 453 -36.70 -5.29 1.46
CA THR A 453 -35.85 -5.98 2.44
C THR A 453 -34.43 -5.41 2.50
N TRP A 454 -34.09 -4.42 1.69
CA TRP A 454 -32.73 -3.88 1.65
C TRP A 454 -32.43 -3.03 2.89
N SER A 455 -31.19 -3.14 3.35
CA SER A 455 -30.63 -2.31 4.42
C SER A 455 -29.44 -1.52 3.90
N VAL A 456 -29.11 -0.43 4.59
CA VAL A 456 -27.84 0.27 4.39
C VAL A 456 -26.73 -0.64 4.92
N ILE A 457 -25.82 -1.07 4.04
CA ILE A 457 -24.74 -2.01 4.36
C ILE A 457 -23.35 -1.36 4.30
N ASP A 458 -23.23 -0.27 3.56
CA ASP A 458 -22.05 0.60 3.60
C ASP A 458 -22.46 2.07 3.49
N ARG A 459 -21.82 2.92 4.29
CA ARG A 459 -21.97 4.37 4.19
C ARG A 459 -20.78 5.03 3.51
N GLY A 460 -19.71 4.30 3.18
CA GLY A 460 -18.54 4.86 2.52
C GLY A 460 -17.73 5.80 3.43
N GLN A 461 -16.62 6.32 2.90
CA GLN A 461 -15.63 7.07 3.68
C GLN A 461 -15.70 8.59 3.47
N HIS A 462 -16.41 9.08 2.45
CA HIS A 462 -16.47 10.50 2.13
C HIS A 462 -17.51 11.21 3.01
N LEU A 463 -17.02 12.06 3.91
CA LEU A 463 -17.82 12.84 4.84
C LEU A 463 -17.62 14.33 4.56
N VAL A 464 -18.72 15.08 4.46
CA VAL A 464 -18.71 16.53 4.22
C VAL A 464 -19.16 17.24 5.49
N PRO A 465 -18.39 18.18 6.05
CA PRO A 465 -18.76 18.84 7.30
C PRO A 465 -19.93 19.82 7.10
N VAL A 466 -20.74 20.01 8.13
CA VAL A 466 -21.93 20.90 8.06
C VAL A 466 -21.57 22.33 7.68
N TRP A 467 -20.43 22.85 8.14
CA TRP A 467 -19.98 24.21 7.79
C TRP A 467 -19.62 24.37 6.31
N GLU A 468 -19.26 23.29 5.60
CA GLU A 468 -19.11 23.35 4.13
C GLU A 468 -20.45 23.29 3.41
N ILE A 469 -21.43 22.53 3.95
CA ILE A 469 -22.76 22.38 3.36
C ILE A 469 -23.54 23.70 3.41
N ILE A 470 -23.42 24.45 4.51
CA ILE A 470 -24.07 25.77 4.61
C ILE A 470 -23.43 26.78 3.64
N LEU A 471 -22.11 26.69 3.40
CA LEU A 471 -21.42 27.55 2.45
C LEU A 471 -21.80 27.22 1.00
N SER A 472 -21.99 25.95 0.66
CA SER A 472 -22.36 25.54 -0.70
C SER A 472 -23.86 25.68 -0.98
N SER A 473 -24.71 25.13 -0.12
CA SER A 473 -26.12 24.86 -0.44
C SER A 473 -27.10 25.81 0.23
N HIS A 474 -26.69 26.52 1.30
CA HIS A 474 -27.56 27.41 2.08
C HIS A 474 -26.98 28.82 2.28
N SER A 475 -26.09 29.27 1.41
CA SER A 475 -25.36 30.54 1.55
C SER A 475 -26.28 31.76 1.65
N THR A 476 -27.46 31.72 1.02
CA THR A 476 -28.46 32.81 1.02
C THR A 476 -29.42 32.78 2.20
N GLU A 477 -29.42 31.72 3.02
CA GLU A 477 -30.37 31.57 4.14
C GLU A 477 -29.91 32.19 5.46
N PHE A 478 -28.64 32.58 5.52
CA PHE A 478 -27.99 33.18 6.68
C PHE A 478 -27.64 34.65 6.38
N ARG A 479 -27.73 35.52 7.38
CA ARG A 479 -27.29 36.93 7.30
C ARG A 479 -25.78 37.03 7.11
N ASN A 480 -25.01 36.15 7.77
CA ASN A 480 -23.56 36.08 7.61
C ASN A 480 -23.06 34.63 7.74
N VAL A 481 -23.22 33.88 6.66
CA VAL A 481 -22.87 32.45 6.57
C VAL A 481 -21.41 32.17 6.93
N GLN A 482 -20.49 33.08 6.56
CA GLN A 482 -19.06 32.89 6.79
C GLN A 482 -18.74 32.85 8.29
N THR A 483 -19.32 33.79 9.05
CA THR A 483 -19.09 33.88 10.49
C THR A 483 -19.66 32.66 11.20
N VAL A 484 -20.82 32.16 10.76
CA VAL A 484 -21.44 30.95 11.32
C VAL A 484 -20.60 29.71 11.00
N ALA A 485 -20.13 29.57 9.76
CA ALA A 485 -19.25 28.48 9.34
C ALA A 485 -17.94 28.44 10.13
N ASP A 486 -17.27 29.59 10.29
CA ASP A 486 -16.05 29.73 11.08
C ASP A 486 -16.28 29.37 12.55
N CYS A 487 -17.41 29.78 13.10
CA CYS A 487 -17.79 29.51 14.47
C CYS A 487 -18.05 28.02 14.70
N LEU A 488 -18.75 27.37 13.78
CA LEU A 488 -18.99 25.91 13.81
C LEU A 488 -17.69 25.12 13.67
N ALA A 489 -16.79 25.51 12.76
CA ALA A 489 -15.50 24.86 12.60
C ALA A 489 -14.65 24.97 13.87
N LYS A 490 -14.52 26.18 14.44
CA LYS A 490 -13.77 26.40 15.71
C LYS A 490 -14.43 25.71 16.90
N GLY A 491 -15.76 25.72 16.97
CA GLY A 491 -16.53 25.02 18.00
C GLY A 491 -16.31 23.51 17.92
N TYR A 492 -16.30 22.96 16.70
CA TYR A 492 -15.98 21.56 16.46
C TYR A 492 -14.55 21.19 16.89
N GLU A 493 -13.54 22.00 16.55
CA GLU A 493 -12.15 21.76 17.00
C GLU A 493 -12.05 21.76 18.53
N THR A 494 -12.75 22.69 19.18
CA THR A 494 -12.77 22.83 20.64
C THR A 494 -13.46 21.64 21.31
N LEU A 495 -14.56 21.14 20.74
CA LEU A 495 -15.36 20.04 21.30
C LEU A 495 -14.76 18.65 21.01
N SER A 496 -14.19 18.45 19.82
CA SER A 496 -13.71 17.14 19.36
C SER A 496 -12.20 16.92 19.58
N GLY A 497 -11.43 18.00 19.75
CA GLY A 497 -9.96 17.94 19.80
C GLY A 497 -9.28 17.58 18.47
N LEU A 498 -10.05 17.46 17.38
CA LEU A 498 -9.56 17.19 16.03
C LEU A 498 -9.37 18.50 15.27
N LYS A 499 -8.22 18.68 14.61
CA LYS A 499 -7.98 19.84 13.76
C LYS A 499 -8.80 19.73 12.48
N THR A 500 -9.42 20.82 12.05
CA THR A 500 -9.89 20.95 10.67
C THR A 500 -8.66 21.01 9.75
N SER A 501 -8.69 20.37 8.58
CA SER A 501 -7.56 20.37 7.62
C SER A 501 -7.11 21.80 7.30
N ASP A 502 -5.81 22.00 7.05
CA ASP A 502 -4.95 23.22 7.00
C ASP A 502 -5.46 24.54 6.35
N LEU A 503 -6.75 24.74 6.09
CA LEU A 503 -7.34 26.01 5.71
C LEU A 503 -8.49 26.34 6.66
N THR A 504 -8.31 27.40 7.45
CA THR A 504 -9.37 27.92 8.32
C THR A 504 -10.50 28.53 7.48
N GLY A 505 -11.73 28.51 7.98
CA GLY A 505 -12.87 29.13 7.28
C GLY A 505 -12.68 30.64 7.03
N ALA A 506 -11.86 31.34 7.83
CA ALA A 506 -11.50 32.73 7.59
C ALA A 506 -10.61 32.92 6.35
N GLU A 507 -9.65 32.02 6.13
CA GLU A 507 -8.77 32.03 4.95
C GLU A 507 -9.53 31.65 3.69
N LEU A 508 -10.42 30.65 3.77
CA LEU A 508 -11.34 30.32 2.69
C LEU A 508 -12.30 31.48 2.41
N GLY A 509 -12.85 32.14 3.44
CA GLY A 509 -13.74 33.29 3.29
C GLY A 509 -13.08 34.50 2.63
N ILE A 510 -11.81 34.77 2.93
CA ILE A 510 -11.02 35.81 2.24
C ILE A 510 -10.80 35.41 0.78
N ILE A 511 -10.45 34.14 0.52
CA ILE A 511 -10.25 33.62 -0.84
C ILE A 511 -11.56 33.67 -1.65
N PHE A 512 -12.69 33.27 -1.07
CA PHE A 512 -14.00 33.32 -1.69
C PHE A 512 -14.47 34.75 -1.94
N LYS A 513 -14.15 35.69 -1.03
CA LYS A 513 -14.46 37.11 -1.21
C LYS A 513 -13.61 37.73 -2.31
N GLU A 514 -12.31 37.42 -2.39
CA GLU A 514 -11.44 37.83 -3.50
C GLU A 514 -11.95 37.29 -4.84
N VAL A 515 -12.40 36.03 -4.88
CA VAL A 515 -13.00 35.41 -6.07
C VAL A 515 -14.31 36.09 -6.44
N GLN A 516 -15.23 36.29 -5.49
CA GLN A 516 -16.52 36.94 -5.72
C GLN A 516 -16.37 38.41 -6.13
N GLU A 517 -15.41 39.14 -5.57
CA GLU A 517 -15.10 40.52 -5.98
C GLU A 517 -14.67 40.54 -7.45
N VAL A 518 -13.73 39.68 -7.88
CA VAL A 518 -13.32 39.62 -9.29
C VAL A 518 -14.49 39.15 -10.17
N LEU A 519 -15.21 38.09 -9.82
CA LEU A 519 -16.37 37.60 -10.58
C LEU A 519 -17.48 38.66 -10.72
N SER A 520 -17.70 39.50 -9.70
CA SER A 520 -18.68 40.59 -9.77
C SER A 520 -18.28 41.67 -10.77
N THR A 521 -16.97 41.91 -10.97
CA THR A 521 -16.48 42.89 -11.95
C THR A 521 -16.60 42.40 -13.39
N ILE A 522 -16.64 41.08 -13.63
CA ILE A 522 -16.71 40.48 -14.98
C ILE A 522 -17.94 40.95 -15.76
N LYS A 523 -19.07 41.19 -15.08
CA LYS A 523 -20.30 41.70 -15.73
C LYS A 523 -20.13 43.07 -16.38
N SER A 524 -19.10 43.83 -15.98
CA SER A 524 -18.77 45.15 -16.51
C SER A 524 -17.66 45.14 -17.56
N TRP A 525 -17.05 43.97 -17.82
CA TRP A 525 -15.92 43.85 -18.74
C TRP A 525 -16.39 43.90 -20.20
N ASN A 526 -15.64 44.62 -21.03
CA ASN A 526 -15.95 44.77 -22.45
C ASN A 526 -15.19 43.70 -23.25
N ALA A 527 -15.92 42.92 -24.06
CA ALA A 527 -15.34 41.92 -24.96
C ALA A 527 -14.51 42.51 -26.12
N SER A 528 -14.46 43.84 -26.26
CA SER A 528 -13.73 44.54 -27.32
C SER A 528 -12.22 44.60 -27.11
N ASP A 529 -11.74 44.50 -25.85
CA ASP A 529 -10.31 44.46 -25.50
C ASP A 529 -10.05 43.40 -24.41
N PRO A 530 -10.08 42.10 -24.78
CA PRO A 530 -10.07 41.00 -23.83
C PRO A 530 -8.69 40.72 -23.21
N GLU A 531 -7.62 41.37 -23.67
CA GLU A 531 -6.25 41.00 -23.35
C GLU A 531 -5.90 41.28 -21.89
N GLN A 532 -6.23 42.46 -21.37
CA GLN A 532 -5.99 42.81 -19.97
C GLN A 532 -6.84 41.97 -19.02
N HIS A 533 -8.08 41.67 -19.41
CA HIS A 533 -9.01 40.88 -18.62
C HIS A 533 -8.60 39.40 -18.53
N LEU A 534 -8.05 38.82 -19.60
CA LEU A 534 -7.52 37.45 -19.58
C LEU A 534 -6.25 37.31 -18.74
N ILE A 535 -5.40 38.35 -18.69
CA ILE A 535 -4.23 38.39 -17.80
C ILE A 535 -4.68 38.41 -16.33
N GLN A 536 -5.65 39.26 -15.98
CA GLN A 536 -6.19 39.33 -14.61
C GLN A 536 -6.78 37.98 -14.15
N LEU A 537 -7.48 37.25 -15.02
CA LEU A 537 -8.00 35.92 -14.70
C LEU A 537 -6.88 34.88 -14.52
N SER A 538 -5.78 35.00 -15.28
CA SER A 538 -4.62 34.12 -15.17
C SER A 538 -3.87 34.33 -13.85
N GLU A 539 -3.70 35.58 -13.43
CA GLU A 539 -3.10 35.93 -12.13
C GLU A 539 -3.95 35.42 -10.97
N LEU A 540 -5.28 35.54 -11.07
CA LEU A 540 -6.20 35.00 -10.07
C LEU A 540 -6.10 33.48 -9.95
N LYS A 541 -6.04 32.76 -11.07
CA LYS A 541 -5.85 31.30 -11.08
C LYS A 541 -4.55 30.89 -10.37
N ILE A 542 -3.43 31.56 -10.67
CA ILE A 542 -2.13 31.27 -10.04
C ILE A 542 -2.18 31.53 -8.53
N ASN A 543 -2.75 32.66 -8.12
CA ASN A 543 -2.88 33.03 -6.71
C ASN A 543 -3.74 32.03 -5.91
N LEU A 544 -4.85 31.57 -6.50
CA LEU A 544 -5.71 30.55 -5.89
C LEU A 544 -4.98 29.22 -5.70
N ILE A 545 -4.25 28.76 -6.71
CA ILE A 545 -3.48 27.51 -6.63
C ILE A 545 -2.38 27.62 -5.58
N ASP A 546 -1.72 28.78 -5.47
CA ASP A 546 -0.65 28.97 -4.49
C ASP A 546 -1.18 29.07 -3.05
N LYS A 547 -2.31 29.76 -2.83
CA LYS A 547 -2.95 29.88 -1.51
C LYS A 547 -3.62 28.58 -1.04
N THR A 548 -4.28 27.84 -1.93
CA THR A 548 -5.06 26.65 -1.55
C THR A 548 -4.32 25.33 -1.75
N LYS A 549 -3.15 25.36 -2.41
CA LYS A 549 -2.37 24.19 -2.84
C LYS A 549 -3.19 23.18 -3.67
N SER A 550 -4.31 23.61 -4.26
CA SER A 550 -5.27 22.76 -4.95
C SER A 550 -5.93 23.51 -6.13
N CYS A 551 -6.13 22.84 -7.27
CA CYS A 551 -6.83 23.42 -8.41
C CYS A 551 -8.37 23.37 -8.28
N LYS A 552 -8.88 22.69 -7.25
CA LYS A 552 -10.33 22.42 -7.09
C LYS A 552 -11.16 23.68 -6.87
N VAL A 553 -10.62 24.70 -6.21
CA VAL A 553 -11.34 25.97 -5.97
C VAL A 553 -11.55 26.72 -7.29
N TRP A 554 -10.55 26.74 -8.17
CA TRP A 554 -10.68 27.32 -9.52
C TRP A 554 -11.75 26.58 -10.36
N ILE A 555 -11.76 25.25 -10.31
CA ILE A 555 -12.71 24.41 -11.07
C ILE A 555 -14.14 24.58 -10.55
N ASN A 556 -14.33 24.46 -9.24
CA ASN A 556 -15.66 24.41 -8.67
C ASN A 556 -16.34 25.78 -8.58
N GLU A 557 -15.56 26.85 -8.42
CA GLU A 557 -16.11 28.17 -8.06
C GLU A 557 -15.96 29.19 -9.18
N CYS A 558 -14.81 29.22 -9.87
CA CYS A 558 -14.59 30.16 -10.98
C CYS A 558 -15.16 29.60 -12.29
N LEU A 559 -14.79 28.38 -12.69
CA LEU A 559 -15.24 27.81 -13.96
C LEU A 559 -16.73 27.45 -13.97
N SER A 560 -17.33 27.20 -12.82
CA SER A 560 -18.78 27.01 -12.68
C SER A 560 -19.59 28.32 -12.70
N ASP A 561 -18.95 29.49 -12.62
CA ASP A 561 -19.67 30.77 -12.56
C ASP A 561 -20.26 31.18 -13.93
N PRO A 562 -21.58 31.46 -14.03
CA PRO A 562 -22.23 31.83 -15.28
C PRO A 562 -21.73 33.15 -15.89
N SER A 563 -21.24 34.09 -15.09
CA SER A 563 -20.77 35.39 -15.56
C SER A 563 -19.43 35.27 -16.27
N LEU A 564 -18.51 34.46 -15.71
CA LEU A 564 -17.25 34.11 -16.37
C LEU A 564 -17.49 33.31 -17.65
N GLN A 565 -18.36 32.30 -17.61
CA GLN A 565 -18.73 31.53 -18.81
C GLN A 565 -19.33 32.43 -19.91
N GLY A 566 -20.22 33.35 -19.54
CA GLY A 566 -20.82 34.33 -20.46
C GLY A 566 -19.81 35.31 -21.04
N PHE A 567 -18.83 35.76 -20.26
CA PHE A 567 -17.74 36.61 -20.74
C PHE A 567 -16.85 35.87 -21.74
N LEU A 568 -16.43 34.64 -21.42
CA LEU A 568 -15.65 33.80 -22.33
C LEU A 568 -16.42 33.52 -23.64
N TYR A 569 -17.74 33.28 -23.55
CA TYR A 569 -18.61 33.17 -24.74
C TYR A 569 -18.66 34.46 -25.56
N SER A 570 -18.73 35.62 -24.91
CA SER A 570 -18.78 36.92 -25.59
C SER A 570 -17.49 37.23 -26.36
N ILE A 571 -16.32 36.84 -25.82
CA ILE A 571 -15.02 36.92 -26.50
C ILE A 571 -15.03 36.06 -27.76
N VAL A 572 -15.48 34.81 -27.66
CA VAL A 572 -15.56 33.90 -28.80
C VAL A 572 -16.50 34.42 -29.88
N SER A 573 -17.67 34.95 -29.48
CA SER A 573 -18.70 35.45 -30.39
C SER A 573 -18.26 36.71 -31.14
N THR A 574 -17.62 37.66 -30.45
CA THR A 574 -17.11 38.92 -31.04
C THR A 574 -15.94 38.67 -31.99
N HIS A 575 -15.00 37.79 -31.64
CA HIS A 575 -13.89 37.45 -32.52
C HIS A 575 -14.27 36.53 -33.69
N LYS A 576 -15.44 35.88 -33.65
CA LYS A 576 -15.99 35.11 -34.78
C LYS A 576 -16.68 36.01 -35.82
N THR A 577 -17.22 37.16 -35.41
CA THR A 577 -17.86 38.13 -36.30
C THR A 577 -16.88 39.19 -36.85
N SER A 578 -15.83 39.55 -36.10
CA SER A 578 -14.76 40.45 -36.55
C SER A 578 -13.36 39.95 -36.12
N PRO A 579 -12.62 39.24 -36.99
CA PRO A 579 -11.30 38.72 -36.64
C PRO A 579 -10.26 39.84 -36.54
N ASN A 580 -9.89 40.21 -35.31
CA ASN A 580 -8.78 41.14 -35.02
C ASN A 580 -7.39 40.48 -35.14
N LYS A 581 -6.35 41.31 -35.36
CA LYS A 581 -4.94 40.88 -35.49
C LYS A 581 -4.41 40.06 -34.29
N ASN A 582 -4.98 40.22 -33.11
CA ASN A 582 -4.56 39.52 -31.88
C ASN A 582 -5.38 38.26 -31.55
N SER A 583 -6.19 37.76 -32.48
CA SER A 583 -7.00 36.55 -32.27
C SER A 583 -6.19 35.31 -31.87
N ALA A 584 -4.93 35.17 -32.32
CA ALA A 584 -4.04 34.07 -31.93
C ALA A 584 -3.57 34.18 -30.46
N TYR A 585 -3.30 35.40 -29.99
CA TYR A 585 -2.91 35.70 -28.62
C TYR A 585 -4.05 35.38 -27.65
N ILE A 586 -5.26 35.86 -27.95
CA ILE A 586 -6.47 35.65 -27.15
C ILE A 586 -6.80 34.15 -27.05
N LYS A 587 -6.71 33.41 -28.16
CA LYS A 587 -6.91 31.95 -28.15
C LYS A 587 -5.87 31.23 -27.29
N SER A 588 -4.63 31.70 -27.26
CA SER A 588 -3.57 31.08 -26.47
C SER A 588 -3.76 31.33 -24.98
N GLN A 589 -4.14 32.56 -24.61
CA GLN A 589 -4.50 32.91 -23.23
C GLN A 589 -5.69 32.10 -22.72
N MET A 590 -6.76 31.97 -23.53
CA MET A 590 -7.90 31.14 -23.17
C MET A 590 -7.55 29.65 -23.00
N ARG A 591 -6.58 29.12 -23.75
CA ARG A 591 -6.10 27.74 -23.57
C ARG A 591 -5.34 27.53 -22.26
N LEU A 592 -4.45 28.46 -21.90
CA LEU A 592 -3.73 28.44 -20.62
C LEU A 592 -4.70 28.54 -19.43
N LEU A 593 -5.78 29.29 -19.61
CA LEU A 593 -6.81 29.46 -18.58
C LEU A 593 -7.66 28.19 -18.39
N LEU A 594 -8.05 27.52 -19.48
CA LEU A 594 -9.05 26.46 -19.48
C LEU A 594 -8.50 25.02 -19.48
N LEU A 595 -7.27 24.76 -19.94
CA LEU A 595 -6.73 23.39 -20.05
C LEU A 595 -5.66 23.11 -18.97
N PRO A 596 -5.68 21.93 -18.29
CA PRO A 596 -6.57 20.77 -18.47
C PRO A 596 -7.92 20.86 -17.74
N ASP A 597 -8.10 21.89 -16.91
CA ASP A 597 -9.14 21.98 -15.86
C ASP A 597 -10.59 21.91 -16.35
N ILE A 598 -10.86 22.25 -17.62
CA ILE A 598 -12.20 22.17 -18.22
C ILE A 598 -12.71 20.72 -18.34
N GLU A 599 -11.84 19.72 -18.25
CA GLU A 599 -12.25 18.30 -18.26
C GLU A 599 -12.88 17.85 -16.95
N GLU A 600 -12.54 18.46 -15.82
CA GLU A 600 -13.05 18.12 -14.49
C GLU A 600 -14.35 18.88 -14.11
N SER A 601 -14.74 19.89 -14.88
CA SER A 601 -15.96 20.67 -14.65
C SER A 601 -17.15 20.10 -15.44
N GLU A 602 -18.16 19.58 -14.73
CA GLU A 602 -19.40 19.06 -15.33
C GLU A 602 -20.41 20.17 -15.72
N SER A 603 -20.27 21.39 -15.17
CA SER A 603 -21.27 22.48 -15.19
C SER A 603 -21.05 23.56 -16.27
N PHE A 604 -20.16 23.32 -17.25
CA PHE A 604 -19.79 24.34 -18.25
C PHE A 604 -20.70 24.30 -19.51
N LEU A 605 -21.68 25.20 -19.57
CA LEU A 605 -22.82 25.20 -20.52
C LEU A 605 -22.47 25.45 -22.01
N GLU A 606 -21.33 26.09 -22.27
CA GLU A 606 -20.87 26.56 -23.60
C GLU A 606 -19.57 25.87 -24.05
N ARG A 607 -19.20 24.76 -23.39
CA ARG A 607 -17.88 24.10 -23.49
C ARG A 607 -17.56 23.71 -24.92
N VAL A 608 -18.53 23.10 -25.59
CA VAL A 608 -18.38 22.65 -26.98
C VAL A 608 -18.11 23.83 -27.90
N PHE A 609 -18.86 24.93 -27.78
CA PHE A 609 -18.71 26.10 -28.64
C PHE A 609 -17.34 26.78 -28.50
N ILE A 610 -16.90 27.00 -27.25
CA ILE A 610 -15.61 27.64 -26.95
C ILE A 610 -14.45 26.73 -27.37
N MET A 611 -14.49 25.44 -27.03
CA MET A 611 -13.45 24.48 -27.41
C MET A 611 -13.35 24.30 -28.92
N THR A 612 -14.49 24.34 -29.63
CA THR A 612 -14.49 24.27 -31.10
C THR A 612 -13.79 25.48 -31.70
N TRP A 613 -14.07 26.70 -31.23
CA TRP A 613 -13.40 27.92 -31.71
C TRP A 613 -11.91 28.01 -31.35
N LEU A 614 -11.54 27.55 -30.14
CA LEU A 614 -10.14 27.39 -29.76
C LEU A 614 -9.42 26.43 -30.72
N ASN A 615 -10.10 25.37 -31.17
CA ASN A 615 -9.54 24.39 -32.11
C ASN A 615 -9.59 24.83 -33.60
N GLU A 616 -10.52 25.70 -34.00
CA GLU A 616 -10.71 26.19 -35.38
C GLU A 616 -9.47 26.95 -35.94
N SER A 617 -8.71 27.66 -35.10
CA SER A 617 -7.62 28.57 -35.53
C SER A 617 -6.32 27.95 -36.05
N ARG A 618 -6.16 26.63 -36.00
CA ARG A 618 -4.93 26.00 -36.54
C ARG A 618 -4.77 26.15 -38.05
N ARG A 619 -5.78 26.69 -38.75
CA ARG A 619 -5.81 26.79 -40.22
C ARG A 619 -5.66 28.23 -40.76
N GLU A 620 -5.79 29.27 -39.94
CA GLU A 620 -5.84 30.67 -40.43
C GLU A 620 -4.63 31.56 -40.06
N ILE A 621 -3.57 30.99 -39.48
CA ILE A 621 -2.27 31.70 -39.51
C ILE A 621 -1.78 31.64 -40.96
N LYS A 622 -1.70 32.83 -41.54
CA LYS A 622 -1.38 33.09 -42.95
C LYS A 622 -0.15 32.31 -43.40
N LYS A 623 -0.19 31.99 -44.69
CA LYS A 623 0.83 31.52 -45.65
C LYS A 623 2.25 32.14 -45.56
N GLU A 624 2.78 32.40 -44.38
CA GLU A 624 4.19 32.74 -44.18
C GLU A 624 4.88 31.50 -43.59
N GLU A 625 5.60 30.82 -44.48
CA GLU A 625 6.48 29.66 -44.27
C GLU A 625 6.00 28.62 -43.26
N SER A 626 5.22 27.64 -43.74
CA SER A 626 5.01 26.38 -43.03
C SER A 626 6.34 25.83 -42.52
N VAL A 627 6.52 25.76 -41.20
CA VAL A 627 7.67 25.10 -40.56
C VAL A 627 7.61 23.63 -40.96
N LYS A 628 8.40 23.27 -41.98
CA LYS A 628 8.51 21.93 -42.54
C LYS A 628 9.77 21.22 -42.07
N ASN A 629 10.70 21.98 -41.50
CA ASN A 629 11.97 21.44 -41.04
C ASN A 629 12.34 21.98 -39.66
N VAL A 630 13.08 21.18 -38.91
CA VAL A 630 13.53 21.51 -37.55
C VAL A 630 14.39 22.77 -37.53
N SER A 631 15.20 23.01 -38.57
CA SER A 631 16.03 24.22 -38.67
C SER A 631 15.21 25.51 -38.66
N GLN A 632 14.01 25.51 -39.24
CA GLN A 632 13.10 26.65 -39.19
C GLN A 632 12.58 26.89 -37.77
N LEU A 633 12.25 25.82 -37.04
CA LEU A 633 11.84 25.91 -35.64
C LEU A 633 12.97 26.43 -34.74
N CYS A 634 14.21 25.98 -34.96
CA CYS A 634 15.36 26.47 -34.22
C CYS A 634 15.63 27.96 -34.47
N ASN A 635 15.47 28.43 -35.72
CA ASN A 635 15.56 29.86 -36.03
C ASN A 635 14.49 30.69 -35.30
N ILE A 636 13.24 30.19 -35.22
CA ILE A 636 12.15 30.86 -34.48
C ILE A 636 12.48 30.93 -32.99
N LEU A 637 13.01 29.85 -32.41
CA LEU A 637 13.46 29.84 -31.01
C LEU A 637 14.62 30.81 -30.76
N GLN A 638 15.54 30.95 -31.71
CA GLN A 638 16.66 31.88 -31.64
C GLN A 638 16.20 33.35 -31.73
N LEU A 639 15.22 33.64 -32.60
CA LEU A 639 14.60 34.97 -32.68
C LEU A 639 13.85 35.31 -31.38
N ALA A 640 13.06 34.36 -30.85
CA ALA A 640 12.36 34.52 -29.57
C ALA A 640 13.33 34.81 -28.41
N LYS A 641 14.50 34.15 -28.40
CA LYS A 641 15.57 34.42 -27.43
C LYS A 641 16.07 35.86 -27.49
N MET A 642 16.31 36.39 -28.70
CA MET A 642 16.79 37.76 -28.89
C MET A 642 15.71 38.79 -28.52
N GLU A 643 14.44 38.52 -28.84
CA GLU A 643 13.33 39.43 -28.59
C GLU A 643 13.04 39.58 -27.08
N ILE A 644 13.10 38.50 -26.30
CA ILE A 644 12.98 38.54 -24.83
C ILE A 644 14.13 39.33 -24.18
N GLN A 645 15.36 39.25 -24.72
CA GLN A 645 16.51 39.99 -24.18
C GLN A 645 16.48 41.49 -24.48
N ASN A 646 15.84 41.90 -25.58
CA ASN A 646 15.87 43.27 -26.07
C ASN A 646 14.67 44.13 -25.61
N THR A 647 13.70 43.55 -24.90
CA THR A 647 12.45 44.25 -24.53
C THR A 647 12.52 44.87 -23.13
N SER A 648 12.23 46.17 -23.01
CA SER A 648 12.04 46.91 -21.74
C SER A 648 10.97 48.00 -21.95
N PRO A 649 9.88 48.10 -21.15
CA PRO A 649 9.69 47.76 -19.73
C PRO A 649 8.87 46.47 -19.42
N LEU A 650 8.67 46.17 -18.13
CA LEU A 650 8.15 44.88 -17.58
C LEU A 650 6.74 44.47 -18.08
N LYS A 651 5.86 45.42 -18.39
CA LYS A 651 4.51 45.13 -18.93
C LYS A 651 4.58 44.58 -20.35
N ASP A 652 5.39 45.19 -21.21
CA ASP A 652 5.57 44.77 -22.60
C ASP A 652 6.29 43.41 -22.67
N LEU A 653 7.13 43.10 -21.69
CA LEU A 653 7.84 41.82 -21.60
C LEU A 653 6.90 40.61 -21.42
N GLN A 654 5.81 40.74 -20.65
CA GLN A 654 4.85 39.64 -20.49
C GLN A 654 4.02 39.43 -21.76
N GLU A 655 3.60 40.51 -22.42
CA GLU A 655 2.87 40.45 -23.68
C GLU A 655 3.72 39.78 -24.78
N VAL A 656 5.00 40.16 -24.87
CA VAL A 656 5.98 39.56 -25.79
C VAL A 656 6.20 38.08 -25.47
N LYS A 657 6.39 37.68 -24.19
CA LYS A 657 6.58 36.27 -23.81
C LYS A 657 5.38 35.38 -24.18
N VAL A 658 4.16 35.87 -23.98
CA VAL A 658 2.95 35.11 -24.34
C VAL A 658 2.81 34.99 -25.85
N LYS A 659 3.04 36.08 -26.59
CA LYS A 659 3.00 36.08 -28.07
C LYS A 659 4.01 35.08 -28.63
N LEU A 660 5.25 35.10 -28.14
CA LEU A 660 6.30 34.15 -28.52
C LEU A 660 5.95 32.71 -28.15
N THR A 661 5.37 32.50 -26.98
CA THR A 661 4.91 31.15 -26.57
C THR A 661 3.86 30.59 -27.53
N SER A 662 2.94 31.44 -28.00
CA SER A 662 1.93 31.07 -28.99
C SER A 662 2.55 30.71 -30.35
N GLU A 663 3.50 31.52 -30.81
CA GLU A 663 4.21 31.32 -32.07
C GLU A 663 5.06 30.05 -32.06
N ILE A 664 5.77 29.78 -30.96
CA ILE A 664 6.52 28.55 -30.75
C ILE A 664 5.58 27.34 -30.70
N ALA A 665 4.47 27.43 -29.96
CA ALA A 665 3.49 26.33 -29.87
C ALA A 665 2.89 25.98 -31.23
N PHE A 666 2.55 27.00 -32.04
CA PHE A 666 2.06 26.80 -33.40
C PHE A 666 3.11 26.17 -34.31
N SER A 667 4.36 26.62 -34.21
CA SER A 667 5.48 26.10 -35.00
C SER A 667 5.77 24.63 -34.69
N VAL A 668 5.73 24.25 -33.40
CA VAL A 668 5.82 22.84 -32.96
C VAL A 668 4.65 22.02 -33.50
N PHE A 669 3.43 22.55 -33.41
CA PHE A 669 2.25 21.85 -33.93
C PHE A 669 2.37 21.60 -35.45
N MET A 670 2.76 22.61 -36.24
CA MET A 670 2.90 22.49 -37.68
C MET A 670 3.96 21.47 -38.07
N LEU A 671 5.06 21.42 -37.34
CA LEU A 671 6.12 20.44 -37.53
C LEU A 671 5.68 19.02 -37.16
N CYS A 672 4.98 18.84 -36.02
CA CYS A 672 4.38 17.56 -35.63
C CYS A 672 3.38 17.06 -36.67
N LYS A 673 2.54 17.96 -37.21
CA LYS A 673 1.60 17.64 -38.29
C LYS A 673 2.34 17.20 -39.55
N HIS A 674 3.38 17.92 -39.94
CA HIS A 674 4.19 17.57 -41.11
C HIS A 674 4.83 16.17 -40.96
N PHE A 675 5.42 15.86 -39.80
CA PHE A 675 5.99 14.54 -39.55
C PHE A 675 4.95 13.42 -39.57
N ARG A 676 3.71 13.66 -39.07
CA ARG A 676 2.60 12.70 -39.19
C ARG A 676 2.19 12.46 -40.64
N GLU A 677 2.05 13.52 -41.44
CA GLU A 677 1.70 13.43 -42.86
C GLU A 677 2.77 12.70 -43.67
N MET A 678 4.04 12.92 -43.36
CA MET A 678 5.19 12.28 -44.02
C MET A 678 5.56 10.91 -43.42
N LYS A 679 4.80 10.41 -42.41
CA LYS A 679 5.07 9.16 -41.65
C LYS A 679 6.47 9.09 -41.01
N GLN A 680 7.03 10.23 -40.63
CA GLN A 680 8.32 10.36 -39.94
C GLN A 680 8.14 10.21 -38.43
N MET A 681 7.81 8.99 -37.99
CA MET A 681 7.42 8.72 -36.58
C MET A 681 8.59 8.81 -35.59
N GLU A 682 9.83 8.56 -36.04
CA GLU A 682 11.05 8.67 -35.23
C GLU A 682 11.34 10.13 -34.87
N GLU A 683 11.33 11.02 -35.86
CA GLU A 683 11.50 12.47 -35.70
C GLU A 683 10.37 13.09 -34.88
N LEU A 684 9.13 12.63 -35.11
CA LEU A 684 7.96 13.04 -34.33
C LEU A 684 8.11 12.65 -32.84
N SER A 685 8.54 11.42 -32.57
CA SER A 685 8.72 10.91 -31.21
C SER A 685 9.87 11.61 -30.48
N LEU A 686 10.96 11.94 -31.20
CA LEU A 686 12.06 12.72 -30.65
C LEU A 686 11.64 14.15 -30.30
N LEU A 687 10.93 14.83 -31.22
CA LEU A 687 10.40 16.17 -30.98
C LEU A 687 9.44 16.20 -29.79
N LEU A 688 8.44 15.32 -29.76
CA LEU A 688 7.45 15.24 -28.68
C LEU A 688 8.10 14.94 -27.32
N SER A 689 9.15 14.13 -27.29
CA SER A 689 9.88 13.84 -26.05
C SER A 689 10.60 15.06 -25.47
N ILE A 690 11.11 15.96 -26.31
CA ILE A 690 11.81 17.18 -25.87
C ILE A 690 10.79 18.25 -25.43
N VAL A 691 9.75 18.50 -26.24
CA VAL A 691 8.78 19.57 -25.96
C VAL A 691 7.90 19.27 -24.74
N THR A 692 7.63 17.99 -24.44
CA THR A 692 6.86 17.60 -23.25
C THR A 692 7.61 17.92 -21.95
N VAL A 693 8.94 17.92 -21.94
CA VAL A 693 9.75 18.36 -20.78
C VAL A 693 9.59 19.85 -20.51
N VAL A 694 9.34 20.63 -21.57
CA VAL A 694 9.12 22.06 -21.52
C VAL A 694 7.63 22.38 -21.24
N GLY A 695 6.79 21.35 -21.07
CA GLY A 695 5.37 21.49 -20.72
C GLY A 695 4.43 21.58 -21.93
N TYR A 696 4.86 21.17 -23.13
CA TYR A 696 4.00 21.06 -24.30
C TYR A 696 3.06 19.86 -24.19
N SER A 697 1.76 20.09 -24.40
CA SER A 697 0.77 19.02 -24.49
C SER A 697 0.41 18.75 -25.96
N ASP A 698 0.58 17.52 -26.43
CA ASP A 698 0.20 17.11 -27.79
C ASP A 698 -1.33 17.05 -28.00
N THR A 699 -2.11 16.89 -26.93
CA THR A 699 -3.59 16.94 -27.01
C THR A 699 -4.06 18.38 -27.14
N ALA A 700 -3.56 19.29 -26.30
CA ALA A 700 -3.91 20.72 -26.32
C ALA A 700 -3.16 21.54 -27.39
N ASN A 701 -2.06 20.99 -27.93
CA ASN A 701 -1.11 21.60 -28.86
C ASN A 701 -0.64 23.00 -28.43
N THR A 702 -0.44 23.14 -27.13
CA THR A 702 0.01 24.35 -26.45
C THR A 702 0.85 23.97 -25.24
N PHE A 703 1.63 24.93 -24.73
CA PHE A 703 2.37 24.77 -23.48
C PHE A 703 1.45 25.02 -22.28
N GLN A 704 1.65 24.28 -21.19
CA GLN A 704 0.90 24.43 -19.94
C GLN A 704 1.22 25.74 -19.19
N SER A 705 2.38 26.34 -19.48
CA SER A 705 2.83 27.61 -18.89
C SER A 705 3.49 28.48 -19.96
N VAL A 706 3.54 29.79 -19.71
CA VAL A 706 4.25 30.73 -20.58
C VAL A 706 5.74 30.40 -20.55
N LEU A 707 6.36 30.26 -21.73
CA LEU A 707 7.77 29.95 -21.83
C LEU A 707 8.61 31.14 -21.39
N ASP A 708 9.50 30.91 -20.43
CA ASP A 708 10.50 31.89 -20.04
C ASP A 708 11.84 31.62 -20.74
N TYR A 709 12.78 32.55 -20.57
CA TYR A 709 14.08 32.55 -21.22
C TYR A 709 14.88 31.23 -21.00
N PRO A 710 14.94 30.63 -19.79
CA PRO A 710 15.61 29.35 -19.57
C PRO A 710 14.99 28.19 -20.34
N GLU A 711 13.65 28.13 -20.40
CA GLU A 711 12.90 27.09 -21.10
C GLU A 711 13.12 27.15 -22.62
N ILE A 712 13.17 28.35 -23.19
CA ILE A 712 13.44 28.56 -24.62
C ILE A 712 14.88 28.17 -24.97
N ILE A 713 15.85 28.48 -24.11
CA ILE A 713 17.25 28.06 -24.30
C ILE A 713 17.37 26.54 -24.29
N PHE A 714 16.81 25.89 -23.27
CA PHE A 714 16.84 24.44 -23.17
C PHE A 714 16.20 23.80 -24.41
N PHE A 715 15.03 24.31 -24.83
CA PHE A 715 14.34 23.78 -25.98
C PHE A 715 15.18 23.91 -27.27
N HIS A 716 15.76 25.09 -27.51
CA HIS A 716 16.60 25.33 -28.67
C HIS A 716 17.86 24.42 -28.68
N ASP A 717 18.59 24.39 -27.57
CA ASP A 717 19.90 23.74 -27.50
C ASP A 717 19.77 22.21 -27.52
N GLU A 718 18.80 21.65 -26.79
CA GLU A 718 18.61 20.21 -26.75
C GLU A 718 17.97 19.68 -28.04
N LEU A 719 17.06 20.45 -28.68
CA LEU A 719 16.50 20.06 -29.98
C LEU A 719 17.56 20.00 -31.09
N ASN A 720 18.41 21.02 -31.20
CA ASN A 720 19.49 21.04 -32.19
C ASN A 720 20.46 19.87 -31.98
N LYS A 721 20.96 19.71 -30.75
CA LYS A 721 21.88 18.64 -30.37
C LYS A 721 21.29 17.25 -30.63
N ALA A 722 20.03 17.03 -30.27
CA ALA A 722 19.36 15.76 -30.47
C ALA A 722 19.15 15.45 -31.96
N MET A 723 18.73 16.44 -32.76
CA MET A 723 18.44 16.25 -34.18
C MET A 723 19.71 16.07 -35.03
N GLU A 724 20.81 16.76 -34.71
CA GLU A 724 22.12 16.53 -35.35
C GLU A 724 22.61 15.10 -35.08
N LYS A 725 22.53 14.68 -33.80
CA LYS A 725 22.96 13.35 -33.38
C LYS A 725 22.08 12.26 -34.00
N TYR A 726 20.77 12.43 -34.01
CA TYR A 726 19.85 11.53 -34.70
C TYR A 726 20.19 11.41 -36.20
N SER A 727 20.39 12.54 -36.89
CA SER A 727 20.70 12.56 -38.32
C SER A 727 22.06 11.92 -38.64
N SER A 728 23.03 11.99 -37.73
CA SER A 728 24.30 11.27 -37.86
C SER A 728 24.11 9.76 -37.72
N LEU A 729 23.40 9.31 -36.68
CA LEU A 729 23.17 7.90 -36.40
C LEU A 729 22.26 7.24 -37.43
N ARG A 730 21.27 7.98 -37.96
CA ARG A 730 20.38 7.51 -39.03
C ARG A 730 21.12 7.21 -40.33
N ARG A 731 22.15 8.00 -40.65
CA ARG A 731 23.04 7.75 -41.80
C ARG A 731 23.92 6.52 -41.61
N GLU A 732 24.25 6.19 -40.36
CA GLU A 732 25.03 4.98 -40.04
C GLU A 732 24.16 3.71 -40.00
N SER A 733 23.03 3.75 -39.29
CA SER A 733 22.12 2.61 -39.15
C SER A 733 20.77 3.02 -38.59
N ILE A 734 19.69 2.46 -39.16
CA ILE A 734 18.32 2.60 -38.64
C ILE A 734 18.21 2.09 -37.20
N LEU A 735 18.91 0.99 -36.88
CA LEU A 735 18.92 0.41 -35.53
C LEU A 735 19.53 1.37 -34.51
N LYS A 736 20.63 2.06 -34.89
CA LYS A 736 21.29 3.06 -34.05
C LYS A 736 20.43 4.30 -33.83
N SER A 737 19.72 4.76 -34.87
CA SER A 737 18.82 5.92 -34.76
C SER A 737 17.63 5.62 -33.86
N GLN A 738 17.00 4.45 -34.02
CA GLN A 738 15.86 4.05 -33.19
C GLN A 738 16.24 3.88 -31.72
N ALA A 739 17.40 3.27 -31.43
CA ALA A 739 17.92 3.19 -30.07
C ALA A 739 18.18 4.58 -29.46
N PHE A 740 18.67 5.53 -30.27
CA PHE A 740 18.88 6.91 -29.85
C PHE A 740 17.58 7.66 -29.55
N VAL A 741 16.54 7.48 -30.36
CA VAL A 741 15.22 8.10 -30.12
C VAL A 741 14.63 7.61 -28.80
N ILE A 742 14.67 6.30 -28.55
CA ILE A 742 14.13 5.71 -27.32
C ILE A 742 14.89 6.19 -26.09
N ILE A 743 16.23 6.17 -26.11
CA ILE A 743 17.02 6.57 -24.94
C ILE A 743 16.87 8.06 -24.64
N THR A 744 16.84 8.90 -25.68
CA THR A 744 16.63 10.34 -25.50
C THR A 744 15.24 10.60 -24.94
N GLY A 745 14.22 9.89 -25.43
CA GLY A 745 12.86 10.05 -24.96
C GLY A 745 12.66 9.71 -23.47
N ILE A 746 13.34 8.68 -22.95
CA ILE A 746 13.24 8.30 -21.54
C ILE A 746 14.13 9.13 -20.60
N THR A 747 15.22 9.73 -21.10
CA THR A 747 16.23 10.41 -20.25
C THR A 747 16.17 11.94 -20.26
N VAL A 748 15.56 12.57 -21.28
CA VAL A 748 15.60 14.03 -21.46
C VAL A 748 14.95 14.80 -20.28
N THR A 749 15.65 15.81 -19.76
CA THR A 749 15.23 16.64 -18.60
C THR A 749 15.81 18.07 -18.66
N ASN A 750 15.01 19.07 -18.27
CA ASN A 750 15.37 20.50 -18.23
C ASN A 750 15.95 20.93 -16.85
N ARG A 751 15.84 20.10 -15.81
CA ARG A 751 16.36 20.39 -14.46
C ARG A 751 17.29 19.27 -14.00
N LEU A 752 18.25 19.59 -13.12
CA LEU A 752 19.21 18.66 -12.49
C LEU A 752 18.57 17.51 -11.68
N THR A 753 17.24 17.40 -11.71
CA THR A 753 16.44 16.33 -11.13
C THR A 753 16.47 15.09 -12.02
N ARG A 754 16.86 13.95 -11.43
CA ARG A 754 16.81 12.63 -12.10
C ARG A 754 15.36 12.26 -12.44
N VAL A 755 15.11 11.81 -13.67
CA VAL A 755 13.81 11.30 -14.13
C VAL A 755 13.46 10.06 -13.30
N THR A 756 12.31 10.06 -12.61
CA THR A 756 11.90 8.94 -11.76
C THR A 756 11.49 7.72 -12.61
N PRO A 757 11.59 6.48 -12.06
CA PRO A 757 11.20 5.26 -12.76
C PRO A 757 9.76 5.26 -13.29
N GLU A 758 8.82 5.88 -12.58
CA GLU A 758 7.40 5.96 -12.97
C GLU A 758 7.22 6.84 -14.21
N VAL A 759 7.95 7.96 -14.29
CA VAL A 759 7.95 8.85 -15.45
C VAL A 759 8.59 8.15 -16.65
N LYS A 760 9.70 7.42 -16.45
CA LYS A 760 10.32 6.62 -17.51
C LYS A 760 9.36 5.56 -18.06
N LYS A 761 8.60 4.87 -17.19
CA LYS A 761 7.59 3.87 -17.60
C LYS A 761 6.51 4.49 -18.47
N LYS A 762 5.95 5.63 -18.06
CA LYS A 762 4.94 6.36 -18.85
C LYS A 762 5.49 6.81 -20.21
N ARG A 763 6.70 7.39 -20.24
CA ARG A 763 7.36 7.81 -21.50
C ARG A 763 7.67 6.64 -22.42
N LEU A 764 8.12 5.50 -21.88
CA LEU A 764 8.37 4.31 -22.67
C LEU A 764 7.09 3.77 -23.32
N SER A 765 5.99 3.68 -22.57
CA SER A 765 4.70 3.23 -23.11
C SER A 765 4.17 4.13 -24.24
N PHE A 766 4.46 5.44 -24.17
CA PHE A 766 4.13 6.39 -25.24
C PHE A 766 5.02 6.21 -26.49
N LEU A 767 6.31 5.92 -26.31
CA LEU A 767 7.23 5.66 -27.42
C LEU A 767 6.91 4.32 -28.09
N GLU A 768 6.58 3.28 -27.31
CA GLU A 768 6.15 1.97 -27.81
C GLU A 768 4.87 2.07 -28.64
N SER A 769 3.89 2.87 -28.20
CA SER A 769 2.65 3.05 -28.95
C SER A 769 2.84 3.84 -30.26
N ASN A 770 3.67 4.89 -30.25
CA ASN A 770 3.91 5.72 -31.44
C ASN A 770 4.85 5.08 -32.46
N LEU A 771 5.83 4.29 -32.00
CA LEU A 771 6.82 3.65 -32.88
C LEU A 771 6.42 2.21 -33.26
N LYS A 772 5.30 1.68 -32.75
CA LYS A 772 4.87 0.28 -32.93
C LYS A 772 5.00 -0.26 -34.36
N ASP A 773 4.63 0.54 -35.35
CA ASP A 773 4.62 0.13 -36.77
C ASP A 773 5.98 0.34 -37.48
N VAL A 774 6.94 1.00 -36.82
CA VAL A 774 8.24 1.43 -37.38
C VAL A 774 9.43 0.75 -36.68
N LEU A 775 9.23 0.20 -35.47
CA LEU A 775 10.29 -0.47 -34.71
C LEU A 775 10.83 -1.70 -35.43
N LEU A 776 12.16 -1.79 -35.51
CA LEU A 776 12.83 -3.01 -35.95
C LEU A 776 12.59 -4.14 -34.94
N GLU A 777 12.43 -5.36 -35.45
CA GLU A 777 12.14 -6.56 -34.67
C GLU A 777 13.14 -6.79 -33.52
N ASP A 778 14.42 -6.44 -33.71
CA ASP A 778 15.44 -6.54 -32.68
C ASP A 778 15.22 -5.55 -31.51
N ILE A 779 14.70 -4.35 -31.77
CA ILE A 779 14.34 -3.38 -30.72
C ILE A 779 12.97 -3.72 -30.12
N GLY A 780 12.02 -4.18 -30.92
CA GLY A 780 10.72 -4.66 -30.44
C GLY A 780 10.85 -5.81 -29.44
N ASN A 781 11.69 -6.81 -29.76
CA ASN A 781 11.99 -7.93 -28.88
C ASN A 781 12.73 -7.49 -27.60
N LEU A 782 13.67 -6.54 -27.72
CA LEU A 782 14.35 -5.94 -26.56
C LEU A 782 13.32 -5.30 -25.61
N LEU A 783 12.42 -4.46 -26.14
CA LEU A 783 11.39 -3.79 -25.33
C LEU A 783 10.40 -4.78 -24.71
N GLN A 784 10.01 -5.82 -25.45
CA GLN A 784 9.11 -6.87 -24.95
C GLN A 784 9.74 -7.67 -23.80
N GLU A 785 11.03 -8.00 -23.86
CA GLU A 785 11.79 -8.64 -22.76
C GLU A 785 11.70 -7.83 -21.45
N PHE A 786 11.66 -6.50 -21.54
CA PHE A 786 11.53 -5.62 -20.38
C PHE A 786 10.08 -5.31 -19.97
N SER A 787 9.09 -5.59 -20.83
CA SER A 787 7.68 -5.34 -20.53
C SER A 787 7.05 -6.35 -19.54
N GLU A 788 7.64 -7.54 -19.39
CA GLU A 788 7.10 -8.67 -18.61
C GLU A 788 7.73 -8.86 -17.20
N GLY A 789 8.66 -8.00 -16.78
CA GLY A 789 9.37 -8.11 -15.49
C GLY A 789 9.62 -6.79 -14.75
N LEU A 790 10.26 -6.85 -13.57
CA LEU A 790 10.74 -5.68 -12.81
C LEU A 790 11.82 -4.93 -13.63
N ILE A 791 11.42 -3.91 -14.38
CA ILE A 791 12.30 -3.11 -15.27
C ILE A 791 13.49 -2.51 -14.49
N VAL A 792 14.71 -2.96 -14.82
CA VAL A 792 15.95 -2.30 -14.39
C VAL A 792 16.37 -1.31 -15.47
N TRP A 793 15.95 -0.04 -15.32
CA TRP A 793 16.15 1.04 -16.31
C TRP A 793 17.60 1.19 -16.82
N ASN A 794 18.59 1.03 -15.93
CA ASN A 794 20.00 1.14 -16.30
C ASN A 794 20.41 0.06 -17.32
N LYS A 795 19.86 -1.15 -17.24
CA LYS A 795 20.17 -2.25 -18.17
C LYS A 795 19.61 -1.98 -19.57
N LEU A 796 18.39 -1.44 -19.65
CA LEU A 796 17.78 -1.03 -20.90
C LEU A 796 18.56 0.13 -21.54
N GLU A 797 18.95 1.14 -20.76
CA GLU A 797 19.78 2.26 -21.22
C GLU A 797 21.14 1.79 -21.72
N ASP A 798 21.82 0.90 -21.00
CA ASP A 798 23.12 0.34 -21.40
C ASP A 798 23.03 -0.48 -22.70
N GLN A 799 21.96 -1.28 -22.88
CA GLN A 799 21.75 -2.05 -24.12
C GLN A 799 21.42 -1.14 -25.30
N LEU A 800 20.58 -0.12 -25.11
CA LEU A 800 20.31 0.88 -26.13
C LEU A 800 21.57 1.69 -26.48
N HIS A 801 22.40 2.06 -25.51
CA HIS A 801 23.70 2.70 -25.74
C HIS A 801 24.69 1.77 -26.48
N SER A 802 24.71 0.48 -26.17
CA SER A 802 25.53 -0.51 -26.90
C SER A 802 25.07 -0.67 -28.35
N ILE A 803 23.76 -0.62 -28.60
CA ILE A 803 23.20 -0.62 -29.95
C ILE A 803 23.62 0.65 -30.70
N MET A 804 23.49 1.83 -30.07
CA MET A 804 23.94 3.11 -30.66
C MET A 804 25.43 3.10 -31.02
N ASN A 805 26.28 2.56 -30.15
CA ASN A 805 27.73 2.53 -30.35
C ASN A 805 28.18 1.42 -31.33
N GLY A 806 27.26 0.57 -31.81
CA GLY A 806 27.53 -0.49 -32.78
C GLY A 806 28.24 -1.73 -32.21
N THR A 807 28.23 -1.91 -30.90
CA THR A 807 28.88 -3.05 -30.20
C THR A 807 27.92 -4.19 -29.89
N TYR A 808 26.71 -4.17 -30.47
CA TYR A 808 25.65 -5.16 -30.22
C TYR A 808 25.83 -6.42 -31.09
N GLN A 809 26.03 -7.59 -30.45
CA GLN A 809 26.05 -8.90 -31.11
C GLN A 809 24.78 -9.69 -30.78
N LYS A 810 24.12 -10.24 -31.82
CA LYS A 810 22.91 -11.07 -31.70
C LYS A 810 23.31 -12.49 -31.33
N ASN A 811 22.99 -12.92 -30.12
CA ASN A 811 23.29 -14.28 -29.66
C ASN A 811 22.21 -15.26 -30.15
N THR A 812 22.60 -16.16 -31.05
CA THR A 812 21.80 -17.35 -31.39
C THR A 812 21.76 -18.33 -30.23
N LYS A 813 20.59 -18.96 -30.10
CA LYS A 813 20.19 -19.93 -29.07
C LYS A 813 21.17 -21.11 -29.01
N ASP A 814 22.06 -21.10 -28.01
CA ASP A 814 22.57 -22.30 -27.31
C ASP A 814 23.50 -22.00 -26.13
N GLU A 815 23.80 -20.73 -25.82
CA GLU A 815 24.64 -20.35 -24.67
C GLU A 815 23.85 -19.75 -23.48
N SER A 816 22.59 -20.12 -23.26
CA SER A 816 21.76 -19.47 -22.23
C SER A 816 22.32 -19.61 -20.79
N ALA A 817 23.12 -20.65 -20.52
CA ALA A 817 23.76 -20.83 -19.22
C ALA A 817 25.15 -20.19 -19.11
N GLU A 818 25.92 -20.14 -20.21
CA GLU A 818 27.33 -19.72 -20.19
C GLU A 818 27.50 -18.23 -20.54
N TYR A 819 26.65 -17.68 -21.42
CA TYR A 819 26.55 -16.25 -21.69
C TYR A 819 26.02 -15.46 -20.48
N VAL A 820 25.05 -16.03 -19.75
CA VAL A 820 24.55 -15.43 -18.50
C VAL A 820 25.65 -15.40 -17.44
N LYS A 821 26.46 -16.47 -17.32
CA LYS A 821 27.64 -16.51 -16.43
C LYS A 821 28.71 -15.48 -16.79
N THR A 822 29.03 -15.31 -18.07
CA THR A 822 30.05 -14.36 -18.53
C THR A 822 29.59 -12.90 -18.43
N LYS A 823 28.32 -12.58 -18.74
CA LYS A 823 27.77 -11.23 -18.55
C LYS A 823 27.54 -10.86 -17.08
N LEU A 824 27.11 -11.81 -16.23
CA LEU A 824 27.11 -11.63 -14.78
C LEU A 824 28.54 -11.38 -14.29
N GLY A 825 29.53 -12.16 -14.73
CA GLY A 825 30.94 -11.93 -14.39
C GLY A 825 31.43 -10.50 -14.65
N THR A 826 30.90 -9.81 -15.66
CA THR A 826 31.21 -8.39 -15.95
C THR A 826 30.40 -7.36 -15.16
N VAL A 827 29.12 -7.63 -14.86
CA VAL A 827 28.24 -6.74 -14.04
C VAL A 827 28.55 -6.84 -12.54
N LEU A 828 29.09 -7.98 -12.10
CA LEU A 828 29.36 -8.31 -10.70
C LEU A 828 30.65 -7.72 -10.11
N LYS A 829 31.46 -7.01 -10.92
CA LYS A 829 32.71 -6.41 -10.41
C LYS A 829 32.39 -5.15 -9.61
N ARG A 830 32.52 -5.22 -8.28
CA ARG A 830 32.55 -4.05 -7.39
C ARG A 830 33.65 -3.11 -7.85
N ARG A 831 33.31 -1.97 -8.47
CA ARG A 831 34.29 -0.93 -8.79
C ARG A 831 34.76 -0.28 -7.48
N PRO A 832 36.06 -0.26 -7.16
CA PRO A 832 36.56 0.62 -6.11
C PRO A 832 36.27 2.06 -6.53
N ARG A 833 35.61 2.85 -5.68
CA ARG A 833 35.40 4.27 -5.95
C ARG A 833 36.76 4.98 -6.05
N SER A 834 37.04 5.61 -7.19
CA SER A 834 38.08 6.62 -7.32
C SER A 834 37.76 7.77 -6.35
N LYS A 835 38.76 8.21 -5.58
CA LYS A 835 38.67 9.30 -4.60
C LYS A 835 37.98 10.52 -5.23
N SER A 836 36.76 10.83 -4.81
CA SER A 836 36.11 12.12 -5.08
C SER A 836 36.13 12.93 -3.80
N GLU A 837 36.75 14.10 -3.85
CA GLU A 837 36.86 15.08 -2.77
C GLU A 837 35.47 15.41 -2.19
N ARG A 838 35.29 15.15 -0.90
CA ARG A 838 34.30 15.84 -0.08
C ARG A 838 35.05 16.67 0.95
N ASN A 839 34.94 17.99 0.81
CA ASN A 839 35.32 18.95 1.81
C ASN A 839 34.29 18.88 2.94
N GLU A 840 34.66 18.27 4.06
CA GLU A 840 34.14 18.58 5.39
C GLU A 840 35.12 18.02 6.42
N SER A 841 35.48 18.87 7.39
CA SER A 841 36.48 18.63 8.42
C SER A 841 36.00 17.58 9.43
N GLU A 842 36.49 16.35 9.31
CA GLU A 842 36.39 15.27 10.32
C GLU A 842 37.77 14.93 10.91
N PRO A 843 37.83 14.41 12.16
CA PRO A 843 39.07 14.26 12.90
C PRO A 843 39.99 13.23 12.23
N VAL A 844 41.21 13.66 11.91
CA VAL A 844 42.28 12.80 11.41
C VAL A 844 42.60 11.75 12.46
N MET A 845 42.10 10.53 12.27
CA MET A 845 42.50 9.37 13.07
C MET A 845 43.79 8.76 12.50
N PRO A 846 44.68 8.19 13.34
CA PRO A 846 45.98 7.69 12.90
C PRO A 846 45.84 6.51 11.92
N PRO A 847 46.85 6.28 11.05
CA PRO A 847 46.89 5.12 10.17
C PRO A 847 46.82 3.80 10.97
N LEU A 848 46.18 2.79 10.36
CA LEU A 848 46.03 1.43 10.87
C LEU A 848 47.38 0.91 11.40
N THR A 849 47.51 0.74 12.71
CA THR A 849 48.62 0.01 13.34
C THR A 849 48.51 -1.48 13.03
N ASP A 850 49.65 -2.18 12.84
CA ASP A 850 49.82 -3.61 12.53
C ASP A 850 49.18 -4.55 13.59
N SER A 851 47.85 -4.49 13.74
CA SER A 851 47.08 -5.34 14.65
C SER A 851 46.51 -6.54 13.89
N PRO A 852 46.41 -7.73 14.52
CA PRO A 852 45.81 -8.92 13.91
C PRO A 852 44.38 -8.68 13.34
N CYS A 853 43.62 -7.78 13.95
CA CYS A 853 42.30 -7.34 13.48
C CYS A 853 42.34 -6.66 12.11
N CYS A 854 43.40 -5.90 11.81
CA CYS A 854 43.60 -5.28 10.51
C CYS A 854 43.87 -6.33 9.44
N ASN A 855 44.62 -7.39 9.76
CA ASN A 855 44.86 -8.50 8.84
C ASN A 855 43.56 -9.20 8.42
N VAL A 856 42.56 -9.30 9.30
CA VAL A 856 41.23 -9.84 8.95
C VAL A 856 40.52 -8.92 7.95
N ILE A 857 40.49 -7.61 8.21
CA ILE A 857 39.86 -6.62 7.32
C ILE A 857 40.58 -6.58 5.95
N GLU A 858 41.91 -6.74 5.93
CA GLU A 858 42.72 -6.81 4.72
C GLU A 858 42.50 -8.10 3.93
N ARG A 859 42.47 -9.25 4.62
CA ARG A 859 42.18 -10.56 4.01
C ARG A 859 40.79 -10.61 3.37
N LEU A 860 39.82 -9.94 3.98
CA LEU A 860 38.46 -9.75 3.44
C LEU A 860 38.37 -8.61 2.42
N GLN A 861 39.48 -7.90 2.15
CA GLN A 861 39.59 -6.74 1.25
C GLN A 861 38.62 -5.58 1.58
N LEU A 862 38.27 -5.42 2.85
CA LEU A 862 37.40 -4.36 3.35
C LEU A 862 38.14 -3.07 3.73
N LYS A 863 39.48 -3.04 3.61
CA LYS A 863 40.33 -1.88 3.94
C LYS A 863 39.86 -0.54 3.33
N PRO A 864 39.39 -0.45 2.07
CA PRO A 864 38.91 0.81 1.50
C PRO A 864 37.67 1.37 2.21
N PHE A 865 36.87 0.49 2.81
CA PHE A 865 35.64 0.83 3.49
C PHE A 865 35.84 1.13 4.97
N PHE A 866 37.02 0.89 5.51
CA PHE A 866 37.33 1.16 6.90
C PHE A 866 37.84 2.61 7.09
N PRO A 867 37.44 3.30 8.17
CA PRO A 867 36.29 3.01 9.04
C PRO A 867 34.99 3.55 8.42
N LYS A 868 33.87 2.82 8.60
CA LYS A 868 32.48 3.30 8.36
C LYS A 868 32.16 3.93 6.99
N LYS A 869 32.79 3.48 5.89
CA LYS A 869 32.55 3.97 4.52
C LYS A 869 31.72 3.02 3.65
N LEU A 870 31.42 1.81 4.13
CA LEU A 870 30.51 0.89 3.47
C LEU A 870 29.08 1.38 3.67
N THR A 871 28.40 1.71 2.58
CA THR A 871 27.06 2.31 2.60
C THR A 871 26.01 1.34 2.06
N MET A 872 24.72 1.66 2.25
CA MET A 872 23.62 0.88 1.66
C MET A 872 23.75 0.72 0.13
N SER A 873 24.31 1.71 -0.58
CA SER A 873 24.51 1.63 -2.04
C SER A 873 25.52 0.57 -2.46
N ASP A 874 26.47 0.24 -1.58
CA ASP A 874 27.49 -0.79 -1.85
C ASP A 874 26.95 -2.21 -1.59
N VAL A 875 25.88 -2.31 -0.80
CA VAL A 875 25.27 -3.57 -0.35
C VAL A 875 24.02 -3.94 -1.16
N LEU A 876 23.21 -2.96 -1.58
CA LEU A 876 22.02 -3.15 -2.42
C LEU A 876 22.37 -3.34 -3.91
N LEU A 877 23.39 -4.15 -4.19
CA LEU A 877 23.79 -4.54 -5.54
C LEU A 877 23.26 -5.95 -5.82
N ILE A 878 22.74 -6.17 -7.03
CA ILE A 878 22.39 -7.53 -7.48
C ILE A 878 23.72 -8.23 -7.76
N ASP A 879 24.11 -9.16 -6.89
CA ASP A 879 25.35 -9.92 -7.05
C ASP A 879 25.13 -11.43 -7.32
N LYS A 880 26.21 -12.21 -7.52
CA LYS A 880 26.12 -13.66 -7.80
C LYS A 880 25.44 -14.41 -6.66
N PHE A 881 25.51 -13.88 -5.44
CA PHE A 881 24.89 -14.44 -4.25
C PHE A 881 23.41 -14.07 -4.14
N SER A 882 22.95 -13.02 -4.85
CA SER A 882 21.53 -12.66 -4.96
C SER A 882 20.73 -13.55 -5.92
N LEU A 883 21.39 -14.20 -6.90
CA LEU A 883 20.74 -14.92 -8.01
C LEU A 883 20.82 -16.45 -7.92
N TYR A 884 21.81 -16.99 -7.22
CA TYR A 884 22.00 -18.44 -7.05
C TYR A 884 22.37 -18.75 -5.58
N GLU A 885 21.97 -19.90 -5.04
CA GLU A 885 22.50 -20.46 -3.77
C GLU A 885 23.97 -20.91 -3.95
N SER A 886 24.84 -20.00 -4.35
CA SER A 886 26.26 -20.25 -4.58
C SER A 886 27.04 -20.00 -3.29
N GLN A 887 27.88 -20.97 -2.88
CA GLN A 887 28.84 -20.78 -1.78
C GLN A 887 29.98 -19.85 -2.23
N PRO A 888 30.57 -19.05 -1.34
CA PRO A 888 31.66 -18.13 -1.71
C PRO A 888 32.88 -18.92 -2.22
N SER A 889 33.48 -18.39 -3.28
CA SER A 889 34.66 -18.97 -3.93
C SER A 889 35.99 -18.43 -3.39
N SER A 890 35.97 -17.29 -2.69
CA SER A 890 37.15 -16.61 -2.16
C SER A 890 36.83 -15.87 -0.87
N ASP A 891 37.84 -15.55 -0.05
CA ASP A 891 37.67 -14.84 1.22
C ASP A 891 37.06 -13.42 1.05
N HIS A 892 37.35 -12.71 -0.06
CA HIS A 892 36.74 -11.42 -0.40
C HIS A 892 35.22 -11.51 -0.61
N ASP A 893 34.72 -12.66 -1.07
CA ASP A 893 33.31 -12.82 -1.39
C ASP A 893 32.44 -13.02 -0.15
N ILE A 894 33.05 -13.45 0.96
CA ILE A 894 32.35 -13.88 2.19
C ILE A 894 31.57 -12.74 2.86
N PRO A 895 32.14 -11.54 3.10
CA PRO A 895 31.42 -10.44 3.74
C PRO A 895 30.11 -10.10 3.03
N PHE A 896 30.12 -10.19 1.72
CA PHE A 896 29.00 -9.78 0.90
C PHE A 896 28.01 -10.92 0.65
N CYS A 897 28.47 -12.16 0.54
CA CYS A 897 27.59 -13.33 0.60
C CYS A 897 26.80 -13.32 1.92
N PHE A 898 27.47 -13.01 3.04
CA PHE A 898 26.82 -12.82 4.34
C PHE A 898 25.76 -11.70 4.30
N LEU A 899 26.13 -10.51 3.81
CA LEU A 899 25.20 -9.38 3.71
C LEU A 899 23.99 -9.68 2.81
N GLN A 900 24.18 -10.39 1.69
CA GLN A 900 23.11 -10.78 0.76
C GLN A 900 22.17 -11.81 1.38
N LYS A 901 22.70 -12.84 2.05
CA LYS A 901 21.86 -13.78 2.81
C LYS A 901 21.07 -13.08 3.91
N LEU A 902 21.71 -12.14 4.61
CA LEU A 902 21.05 -11.33 5.63
C LEU A 902 19.96 -10.42 5.05
N LEU A 903 20.19 -9.83 3.87
CA LEU A 903 19.21 -9.04 3.10
C LEU A 903 17.95 -9.86 2.78
N MET A 904 18.15 -11.10 2.33
CA MET A 904 17.10 -12.08 2.01
C MET A 904 16.43 -12.70 3.24
N ILE A 905 16.84 -12.31 4.45
CA ILE A 905 16.30 -12.86 5.71
C ILE A 905 16.54 -14.39 5.79
N ASP A 906 17.63 -14.87 5.20
CA ASP A 906 18.05 -16.26 5.28
C ASP A 906 18.63 -16.54 6.68
N TYR A 907 17.92 -17.32 7.49
CA TYR A 907 18.39 -17.73 8.83
C TYR A 907 19.65 -18.62 8.78
N LYS A 908 20.09 -19.06 7.60
CA LYS A 908 21.38 -19.74 7.38
C LYS A 908 22.52 -18.77 7.03
N ALA A 909 22.33 -17.45 7.17
CA ALA A 909 23.36 -16.44 6.88
C ALA A 909 24.68 -16.66 7.66
N ARG A 910 24.63 -17.27 8.85
CA ARG A 910 25.82 -17.61 9.66
C ARG A 910 26.43 -18.99 9.36
N GLN A 911 25.85 -19.77 8.43
CA GLN A 911 26.29 -21.14 8.10
C GLN A 911 27.11 -21.20 6.79
N ILE A 912 27.79 -20.12 6.43
CA ILE A 912 28.61 -20.03 5.21
C ILE A 912 29.89 -20.86 5.40
N VAL A 913 30.19 -21.77 4.47
CA VAL A 913 31.33 -22.68 4.58
C VAL A 913 32.56 -22.09 3.88
N PHE A 914 33.69 -22.06 4.58
CA PHE A 914 34.99 -21.66 4.04
C PHE A 914 35.57 -22.79 3.19
N LYS A 915 35.76 -22.57 1.88
CA LYS A 915 36.63 -23.43 1.08
C LYS A 915 38.06 -22.92 1.21
N THR A 916 38.86 -23.54 2.08
CA THR A 916 40.31 -23.31 2.06
C THR A 916 40.87 -23.92 0.79
N THR A 917 41.24 -23.06 -0.16
CA THR A 917 42.03 -23.45 -1.32
C THR A 917 43.43 -23.82 -0.82
N ASN A 918 43.76 -25.11 -0.99
CA ASN A 918 45.08 -25.77 -0.93
C ASN A 918 45.11 -26.97 0.04
N ALA A 919 44.47 -28.05 -0.38
CA ALA A 919 44.89 -29.43 -0.10
C ALA A 919 44.34 -30.32 -1.23
N GLU A 920 44.80 -30.09 -2.45
CA GLU A 920 44.75 -31.12 -3.48
C GLU A 920 46.05 -31.91 -3.40
N THR A 921 45.97 -33.10 -2.82
CA THR A 921 46.76 -34.25 -3.27
C THR A 921 46.01 -35.51 -2.90
N GLU A 922 45.50 -36.17 -3.94
CA GLU A 922 45.46 -37.63 -4.12
C GLU A 922 44.45 -38.40 -3.22
N SER A 923 43.62 -39.32 -3.69
CA SER A 923 43.54 -40.01 -4.99
C SER A 923 42.31 -40.93 -4.96
N SER A 924 41.65 -41.05 -6.12
CA SER A 924 40.99 -42.26 -6.67
C SER A 924 39.97 -43.07 -5.84
N GLU A 925 38.81 -43.26 -6.48
CA GLU A 925 37.87 -44.35 -6.20
C GLU A 925 38.57 -45.73 -6.24
N SER A 926 38.29 -46.58 -5.24
CA SER A 926 38.19 -48.03 -5.44
C SER A 926 37.35 -48.68 -4.33
N ASN A 927 36.28 -49.36 -4.73
CA ASN A 927 35.49 -50.28 -3.91
C ASN A 927 36.33 -51.49 -3.47
N VAL A 928 36.25 -51.93 -2.19
CA VAL A 928 36.19 -53.35 -1.75
C VAL A 928 35.54 -53.45 -0.35
N GLN A 929 34.83 -54.55 -0.16
CA GLN A 929 34.04 -55.04 0.98
C GLN A 929 34.78 -55.25 2.34
N THR A 930 33.95 -55.25 3.40
CA THR A 930 33.97 -55.93 4.72
C THR A 930 35.26 -56.31 5.49
N THR A 931 35.14 -56.04 6.82
CA THR A 931 35.68 -56.73 8.01
C THR A 931 37.19 -56.69 8.29
N ASN A 932 37.59 -56.00 9.38
CA ASN A 932 38.10 -56.63 10.61
C ASN A 932 38.46 -55.58 11.69
N ALA A 933 38.32 -56.00 12.95
CA ALA A 933 38.45 -55.23 14.17
C ALA A 933 39.91 -54.93 14.58
N ILE A 934 40.13 -53.73 15.15
CA ILE A 934 41.23 -53.31 16.03
C ILE A 934 40.64 -52.16 16.88
N SER A 935 40.84 -51.98 18.20
CA SER A 935 41.21 -52.79 19.37
C SER A 935 40.79 -51.94 20.59
N LEU A 936 40.45 -52.55 21.73
CA LEU A 936 39.95 -51.89 22.95
C LEU A 936 40.98 -50.96 23.63
N GLU A 937 42.22 -50.91 23.15
CA GLU A 937 43.30 -50.11 23.73
C GLU A 937 43.38 -48.67 23.17
N ASP A 938 42.78 -48.39 21.99
CA ASP A 938 42.58 -47.01 21.51
C ASP A 938 41.37 -46.33 22.18
N PHE A 939 40.52 -47.10 22.86
CA PHE A 939 39.28 -46.62 23.47
C PHE A 939 39.44 -46.15 24.93
N LEU A 940 40.58 -46.44 25.60
CA LEU A 940 40.69 -46.30 27.07
C LEU A 940 41.96 -45.60 27.60
N GLY A 941 42.67 -44.80 26.79
CA GLY A 941 43.85 -44.05 27.24
C GLY A 941 43.57 -42.58 27.60
N ALA A 942 43.16 -42.30 28.83
CA ALA A 942 43.13 -40.94 29.38
C ALA A 942 44.50 -40.56 29.97
N THR A 943 45.12 -39.47 29.50
CA THR A 943 45.78 -38.45 30.34
C THR A 943 46.30 -37.28 29.49
N ASP A 944 45.81 -36.08 29.82
CA ASP A 944 46.39 -34.81 29.46
C ASP A 944 47.80 -34.67 30.06
N ILE A 945 48.82 -34.39 29.23
CA ILE A 945 49.97 -33.56 29.63
C ILE A 945 50.33 -32.64 28.46
N PHE A 946 50.26 -31.33 28.73
CA PHE A 946 50.74 -30.23 27.91
C PHE A 946 52.20 -30.43 27.51
N ASN A 947 52.51 -30.22 26.24
CA ASN A 947 53.82 -29.73 25.85
C ASN A 947 53.64 -28.51 24.94
N ASP A 948 53.91 -27.36 25.55
CA ASP A 948 54.16 -26.09 24.89
C ASP A 948 55.46 -26.21 24.08
N ASN A 949 55.55 -25.48 22.97
CA ASN A 949 56.65 -25.45 21.98
C ASN A 949 56.68 -26.58 20.95
N THR A 950 55.99 -26.37 19.84
CA THR A 950 56.57 -26.64 18.52
C THR A 950 56.28 -25.47 17.59
N ASP A 951 57.34 -24.77 17.19
CA ASP A 951 57.37 -23.98 15.96
C ASP A 951 56.91 -24.88 14.81
N CYS A 952 55.67 -24.66 14.35
CA CYS A 952 55.07 -25.43 13.28
C CYS A 952 54.42 -24.45 12.30
N SER A 953 55.13 -24.26 11.17
CA SER A 953 54.68 -23.66 9.90
C SER A 953 53.22 -23.20 9.88
N VAL A 954 53.02 -21.87 9.79
CA VAL A 954 51.72 -21.18 9.72
C VAL A 954 50.85 -21.81 8.63
N LYS A 955 49.97 -22.74 9.00
CA LYS A 955 48.76 -23.04 8.24
C LYS A 955 47.94 -21.75 8.24
N PRO A 956 47.37 -21.29 7.11
CA PRO A 956 46.55 -20.08 7.12
C PRO A 956 45.36 -20.30 8.07
N ALA A 957 45.33 -19.60 9.19
CA ALA A 957 44.29 -19.72 10.22
C ALA A 957 42.91 -19.59 9.57
N SER A 958 42.01 -20.52 9.87
CA SER A 958 40.63 -20.46 9.38
C SER A 958 39.95 -19.21 9.94
N LEU A 959 39.40 -18.38 9.05
CA LEU A 959 38.66 -17.17 9.43
C LEU A 959 37.48 -17.54 10.33
N HIS A 960 37.38 -16.94 11.52
CA HIS A 960 36.20 -17.09 12.35
C HIS A 960 35.02 -16.36 11.69
N PHE A 961 33.89 -17.02 11.46
CA PHE A 961 32.75 -16.38 10.78
C PHE A 961 32.29 -15.08 11.45
N MET A 962 32.21 -15.08 12.78
CA MET A 962 31.78 -13.89 13.51
C MET A 962 32.78 -12.71 13.40
N ASP A 963 34.05 -12.96 13.09
CA ASP A 963 34.98 -11.87 12.78
C ASP A 963 34.68 -11.25 11.41
N VAL A 964 34.16 -12.02 10.46
CA VAL A 964 33.64 -11.48 9.20
C VAL A 964 32.45 -10.56 9.46
N GLN A 965 31.52 -10.99 10.32
CA GLN A 965 30.38 -10.14 10.73
C GLN A 965 30.86 -8.82 11.34
N MET A 966 31.85 -8.86 12.24
CA MET A 966 32.38 -7.64 12.87
C MET A 966 33.23 -6.79 11.93
N ALA A 967 33.98 -7.39 11.02
CA ALA A 967 34.72 -6.65 10.00
C ALA A 967 33.75 -5.83 9.12
N VAL A 968 32.64 -6.45 8.70
CA VAL A 968 31.55 -5.75 8.01
C VAL A 968 30.99 -4.63 8.89
N TYR A 969 30.70 -4.92 10.16
CA TYR A 969 30.14 -3.93 11.08
C TYR A 969 31.07 -2.71 11.22
N HIS A 970 32.38 -2.88 11.46
CA HIS A 970 33.32 -1.78 11.57
C HIS A 970 33.52 -0.97 10.27
N CYS A 971 33.28 -1.59 9.11
CA CYS A 971 33.34 -0.89 7.83
C CYS A 971 32.04 -0.18 7.46
N SER A 972 30.92 -0.51 8.12
CA SER A 972 29.58 0.00 7.79
C SER A 972 29.29 1.39 8.37
N ASP A 973 28.59 2.22 7.60
CA ASP A 973 28.06 3.50 8.08
C ASP A 973 26.88 3.31 9.05
N MET A 974 26.43 4.40 9.69
CA MET A 974 25.37 4.33 10.69
C MET A 974 24.04 3.81 10.12
N PHE A 975 23.71 4.15 8.87
CA PHE A 975 22.48 3.69 8.22
C PHE A 975 22.52 2.18 7.95
N LEU A 976 23.66 1.69 7.45
CA LEU A 976 23.88 0.26 7.22
C LEU A 976 23.93 -0.51 8.54
N TRP A 977 24.43 0.07 9.64
CA TRP A 977 24.30 -0.52 10.99
C TRP A 977 22.85 -0.76 11.38
N GLN A 978 22.00 0.27 11.26
CA GLN A 978 20.58 0.13 11.56
C GLN A 978 19.91 -0.94 10.70
N TYR A 979 20.30 -1.04 9.44
CA TYR A 979 19.81 -2.06 8.53
C TYR A 979 20.26 -3.48 8.93
N ILE A 980 21.56 -3.68 9.18
CA ILE A 980 22.14 -4.96 9.62
C ILE A 980 21.51 -5.39 10.96
N THR A 981 21.42 -4.49 11.93
CA THR A 981 20.80 -4.73 13.24
C THR A 981 19.34 -5.16 13.09
N SER A 982 18.57 -4.49 12.22
CA SER A 982 17.18 -4.85 11.94
C SER A 982 17.06 -6.26 11.34
N LYS A 983 17.89 -6.59 10.35
CA LYS A 983 17.86 -7.90 9.70
C LYS A 983 18.32 -9.03 10.63
N LEU A 984 19.38 -8.82 11.41
CA LEU A 984 19.82 -9.78 12.43
C LEU A 984 18.71 -10.05 13.45
N SER A 985 17.97 -9.02 13.86
CA SER A 985 16.84 -9.15 14.78
C SER A 985 15.71 -9.98 14.19
N ILE A 986 15.36 -9.75 12.91
CA ILE A 986 14.33 -10.53 12.21
C ILE A 986 14.76 -12.00 12.08
N CYS A 987 16.03 -12.25 11.75
CA CYS A 987 16.62 -13.59 11.72
C CYS A 987 16.85 -14.20 13.12
N GLN A 988 16.36 -13.60 14.20
CA GLN A 988 16.51 -14.10 15.58
C GLN A 988 17.97 -14.34 16.01
N PHE A 989 18.91 -13.57 15.47
CA PHE A 989 20.31 -13.60 15.86
C PHE A 989 20.62 -12.60 16.98
N ALA A 990 21.62 -12.91 17.79
CA ALA A 990 22.16 -11.98 18.77
C ALA A 990 22.76 -10.73 18.10
N LEU A 991 22.49 -9.57 18.67
CA LEU A 991 22.85 -8.25 18.17
C LEU A 991 24.06 -7.67 18.92
N PRO A 992 24.98 -6.95 18.25
CA PRO A 992 26.12 -6.32 18.92
C PRO A 992 25.66 -5.12 19.77
N LEU A 993 25.83 -5.20 21.09
CA LEU A 993 25.50 -4.14 22.06
C LEU A 993 26.73 -3.29 22.42
N LEU A 994 27.85 -3.92 22.78
CA LEU A 994 29.12 -3.21 23.00
C LEU A 994 30.13 -3.70 21.97
N VAL A 995 30.67 -2.77 21.20
CA VAL A 995 31.59 -3.05 20.10
C VAL A 995 32.92 -2.36 20.37
N PRO A 996 33.97 -3.09 20.77
CA PRO A 996 35.31 -2.52 20.94
C PRO A 996 35.88 -2.15 19.58
N ASN A 997 36.34 -0.90 19.44
CA ASN A 997 36.94 -0.43 18.21
C ASN A 997 38.39 -0.91 18.10
N PRO A 998 38.76 -1.66 17.05
CA PRO A 998 40.09 -2.28 16.93
C PRO A 998 41.23 -1.27 16.78
N SER A 999 40.96 -0.04 16.33
CA SER A 999 41.99 0.99 16.13
C SER A 999 42.10 1.98 17.29
N THR A 1000 41.01 2.19 18.04
CA THR A 1000 40.96 3.26 19.06
C THR A 1000 40.84 2.76 20.48
N THR A 1001 40.60 1.45 20.68
CA THR A 1001 40.29 0.83 21.98
C THR A 1001 39.07 1.42 22.71
N LYS A 1002 38.35 2.36 22.09
CA LYS A 1002 37.08 2.89 22.57
C LYS A 1002 35.98 1.87 22.31
N ILE A 1003 35.01 1.80 23.20
CA ILE A 1003 33.85 0.92 23.06
C ILE A 1003 32.71 1.74 22.47
N GLU A 1004 32.16 1.29 21.34
CA GLU A 1004 31.01 1.88 20.67
C GLU A 1004 29.72 1.18 21.13
N LEU A 1005 28.69 1.97 21.40
CA LEU A 1005 27.38 1.50 21.86
C LEU A 1005 26.32 1.93 20.82
N PRO A 1006 25.95 1.06 19.85
CA PRO A 1006 25.17 1.44 18.68
C PRO A 1006 23.65 1.50 18.96
N ILE A 1007 23.21 2.12 20.06
CA ILE A 1007 21.79 2.20 20.50
C ILE A 1007 20.87 2.75 19.39
N TRP A 1008 21.34 3.69 18.58
CA TRP A 1008 20.55 4.24 17.48
C TRP A 1008 20.09 3.17 16.47
N SER A 1009 20.92 2.16 16.23
CA SER A 1009 20.60 1.05 15.33
C SER A 1009 19.44 0.18 15.83
N PHE A 1010 19.17 0.20 17.14
CA PHE A 1010 18.09 -0.58 17.75
C PHE A 1010 16.74 0.14 17.74
N ARG A 1011 16.70 1.47 17.50
CA ARG A 1011 15.45 2.26 17.54
C ARG A 1011 14.32 1.73 16.64
N PRO A 1012 14.56 1.12 15.47
CA PRO A 1012 13.47 0.55 14.67
C PRO A 1012 12.94 -0.79 15.21
N LEU A 1013 13.60 -1.41 16.20
CA LEU A 1013 13.26 -2.75 16.66
C LEU A 1013 11.99 -2.73 17.51
N LYS A 1014 10.91 -3.25 16.95
CA LYS A 1014 9.66 -3.53 17.67
C LYS A 1014 9.57 -5.02 17.97
N ARG A 1015 9.24 -5.35 19.22
CA ARG A 1015 9.01 -6.73 19.67
C ARG A 1015 7.64 -6.82 20.31
N SER A 1016 7.02 -7.97 20.14
CA SER A 1016 5.75 -8.33 20.78
C SER A 1016 5.97 -9.53 21.69
N TRP A 1017 5.48 -9.47 22.92
CA TRP A 1017 5.51 -10.58 23.88
C TRP A 1017 4.26 -10.56 24.75
N LYS A 1018 3.99 -11.67 25.42
CA LYS A 1018 2.83 -11.83 26.28
C LYS A 1018 3.27 -12.20 27.69
N CYS A 1019 2.95 -11.39 28.69
CA CYS A 1019 3.29 -11.69 30.09
C CYS A 1019 2.07 -12.19 30.86
N ALA A 1020 2.28 -13.18 31.72
CA ALA A 1020 1.32 -13.56 32.75
C ALA A 1020 1.50 -12.62 33.96
N ASP A 1021 0.40 -12.06 34.49
CA ASP A 1021 0.46 -11.17 35.66
C ASP A 1021 0.91 -11.97 36.90
N THR A 1022 2.08 -11.67 37.45
CA THR A 1022 2.70 -12.40 38.58
C THR A 1022 2.00 -12.19 39.93
N LEU A 1023 0.90 -11.43 39.96
CA LEU A 1023 0.19 -11.04 41.19
C LEU A 1023 -1.14 -11.75 41.44
N SER A 1024 -1.63 -12.62 40.54
CA SER A 1024 -2.86 -13.38 40.80
C SER A 1024 -2.74 -14.86 40.44
N ASN A 1025 -3.01 -15.70 41.44
CA ASN A 1025 -3.13 -17.14 41.27
C ASN A 1025 -4.20 -17.47 40.22
N GLN A 1026 -3.80 -18.21 39.18
CA GLN A 1026 -4.64 -19.08 38.35
C GLN A 1026 -5.92 -18.49 37.74
N SER A 1027 -5.89 -17.26 37.20
CA SER A 1027 -6.87 -16.76 36.18
C SER A 1027 -6.57 -15.33 35.71
N ALA A 1028 -5.30 -14.96 35.51
CA ALA A 1028 -4.96 -13.62 35.01
C ALA A 1028 -5.02 -13.57 33.47
N PRO A 1029 -5.62 -12.53 32.86
CA PRO A 1029 -5.60 -12.33 31.42
C PRO A 1029 -4.16 -12.07 30.96
N LEU A 1030 -3.78 -12.75 29.89
CA LEU A 1030 -2.44 -12.66 29.31
C LEU A 1030 -2.29 -11.32 28.59
N LYS A 1031 -1.54 -10.37 29.17
CA LYS A 1031 -1.34 -9.04 28.60
C LYS A 1031 -0.34 -9.12 27.44
N SER A 1032 -0.80 -8.77 26.24
CA SER A 1032 0.07 -8.63 25.06
C SER A 1032 0.69 -7.23 25.01
N PHE A 1033 2.01 -7.18 24.98
CA PHE A 1033 2.77 -5.94 24.83
C PHE A 1033 3.39 -5.90 23.43
N THR A 1034 3.27 -4.78 22.74
CA THR A 1034 4.07 -4.47 21.55
C THR A 1034 4.72 -3.13 21.75
N ALA A 1035 6.05 -3.12 21.87
CA ALA A 1035 6.79 -1.90 22.15
C ALA A 1035 8.14 -1.89 21.46
N ASN A 1036 8.75 -0.71 21.43
CA ASN A 1036 10.13 -0.54 21.04
C ASN A 1036 11.04 -1.13 22.11
N ILE A 1037 11.79 -2.17 21.77
CA ILE A 1037 12.58 -2.91 22.76
C ILE A 1037 13.69 -2.05 23.40
N CYS A 1038 14.12 -0.97 22.74
CA CYS A 1038 15.08 -0.01 23.31
C CYS A 1038 14.51 0.84 24.43
N SER A 1039 13.20 1.07 24.40
CA SER A 1039 12.50 1.97 25.32
C SER A 1039 11.77 1.20 26.41
N THR A 1040 11.76 -0.13 26.36
CA THR A 1040 11.11 -0.98 27.34
C THR A 1040 12.11 -1.44 28.41
N PRO A 1041 11.84 -1.23 29.71
CA PRO A 1041 12.64 -1.80 30.78
C PRO A 1041 12.41 -3.32 30.82
N VAL A 1042 13.48 -4.10 30.66
CA VAL A 1042 13.46 -5.57 30.74
C VAL A 1042 14.59 -6.07 31.64
N PRO A 1043 14.37 -7.12 32.45
CA PRO A 1043 15.44 -7.72 33.25
C PRO A 1043 16.54 -8.28 32.34
N MET A 1044 17.79 -8.07 32.74
CA MET A 1044 18.97 -8.46 31.96
C MET A 1044 19.75 -9.58 32.66
N VAL A 1045 19.92 -10.71 31.97
CA VAL A 1045 20.73 -11.86 32.40
C VAL A 1045 22.02 -11.88 31.61
N THR A 1046 23.14 -11.76 32.31
CA THR A 1046 24.46 -11.63 31.68
C THR A 1046 25.30 -12.85 31.89
N PHE A 1047 25.89 -13.34 30.80
CA PHE A 1047 26.77 -14.49 30.80
C PHE A 1047 28.22 -14.07 30.54
N MET A 1048 29.12 -14.46 31.44
CA MET A 1048 30.57 -14.22 31.38
C MET A 1048 31.35 -15.54 31.55
N ARG A 1049 32.62 -15.56 31.13
CA ARG A 1049 33.51 -16.72 31.31
C ARG A 1049 34.90 -16.27 31.76
N PHE A 1050 35.52 -17.08 32.61
CA PHE A 1050 36.94 -16.96 32.94
C PHE A 1050 37.76 -18.05 32.25
N GLY A 1051 38.77 -17.64 31.49
CA GLY A 1051 39.67 -18.56 30.80
C GLY A 1051 39.00 -19.44 29.75
N ARG A 1052 39.67 -20.53 29.36
CA ARG A 1052 39.16 -21.50 28.38
C ARG A 1052 38.43 -22.65 29.08
N CYS A 1053 37.10 -22.62 29.09
CA CYS A 1053 36.29 -23.72 29.61
C CYS A 1053 35.91 -24.76 28.54
N THR A 1054 35.79 -26.03 28.95
CA THR A 1054 35.27 -27.16 28.15
C THR A 1054 33.83 -26.93 27.70
N SER A 1055 32.97 -26.43 28.59
CA SER A 1055 31.56 -26.14 28.26
C SER A 1055 31.37 -24.83 27.50
N SER A 1056 30.49 -24.82 26.49
CA SER A 1056 30.19 -23.65 25.67
C SER A 1056 29.14 -22.75 26.32
N LYS A 1057 29.54 -21.55 26.74
CA LYS A 1057 28.65 -20.56 27.35
C LYS A 1057 27.47 -20.18 26.44
N SER A 1058 27.73 -19.90 25.16
CA SER A 1058 26.69 -19.55 24.19
C SER A 1058 25.71 -20.69 23.92
N GLN A 1059 26.16 -21.95 24.00
CA GLN A 1059 25.29 -23.12 23.84
C GLN A 1059 24.31 -23.25 25.03
N ILE A 1060 24.80 -23.02 26.25
CA ILE A 1060 23.94 -22.97 27.46
C ILE A 1060 22.87 -21.88 27.27
N MET A 1061 23.27 -20.68 26.83
CA MET A 1061 22.33 -19.59 26.58
C MET A 1061 21.29 -19.92 25.50
N ASN A 1062 21.68 -20.58 24.40
CA ASN A 1062 20.72 -20.98 23.36
C ASN A 1062 19.68 -21.98 23.90
N GLY A 1063 20.08 -22.86 24.82
CA GLY A 1063 19.16 -23.75 25.52
C GLY A 1063 18.04 -23.02 26.28
N LEU A 1064 18.33 -21.84 26.82
CA LEU A 1064 17.37 -21.01 27.56
C LEU A 1064 16.45 -20.19 26.64
N LEU A 1065 16.81 -20.01 25.36
CA LEU A 1065 16.10 -19.13 24.42
C LEU A 1065 14.99 -19.83 23.59
N ASN A 1066 14.58 -21.04 24.00
CA ASN A 1066 13.60 -21.94 23.35
C ASN A 1066 14.09 -22.63 22.06
N HIS A 1067 13.37 -23.68 21.61
CA HIS A 1067 13.68 -24.51 20.43
C HIS A 1067 13.53 -23.78 19.08
N GLN A 1068 14.37 -22.78 18.83
CA GLN A 1068 14.48 -22.13 17.52
C GLN A 1068 15.05 -23.11 16.48
N LYS A 1069 14.77 -22.86 15.19
CA LYS A 1069 15.30 -23.67 14.07
C LYS A 1069 16.82 -23.57 13.91
N HIS A 1070 17.46 -22.61 14.59
CA HIS A 1070 18.89 -22.38 14.61
C HIS A 1070 19.32 -21.68 15.91
N ASP A 1071 20.63 -21.63 16.16
CA ASP A 1071 21.22 -20.96 17.31
C ASP A 1071 21.14 -19.42 17.22
N THR A 1072 20.69 -18.78 18.30
CA THR A 1072 20.68 -17.31 18.44
C THR A 1072 22.10 -16.74 18.66
N PHE A 1073 22.80 -17.29 19.65
CA PHE A 1073 24.19 -16.98 19.95
C PHE A 1073 25.10 -18.00 19.27
N TYR A 1074 26.02 -17.52 18.43
CA TYR A 1074 26.98 -18.37 17.74
C TYR A 1074 27.88 -19.12 18.74
N HIS A 1075 28.05 -20.43 18.63
CA HIS A 1075 28.90 -21.23 19.54
C HIS A 1075 29.96 -22.03 18.78
N ARG A 1076 30.83 -22.71 19.53
CA ARG A 1076 32.00 -23.43 19.00
C ARG A 1076 31.67 -24.56 18.01
N ASP A 1077 30.48 -25.16 18.13
CA ASP A 1077 30.04 -26.26 17.27
C ASP A 1077 29.23 -25.76 16.07
N CYS A 1078 29.03 -24.43 15.94
CA CYS A 1078 28.47 -23.84 14.73
C CYS A 1078 29.45 -23.98 13.55
N LYS A 1079 28.89 -24.17 12.36
CA LYS A 1079 29.65 -24.25 11.11
C LYS A 1079 30.42 -22.95 10.84
N GLY A 1080 31.73 -23.03 10.69
CA GLY A 1080 32.61 -21.87 10.48
C GLY A 1080 33.18 -21.27 11.76
N SER A 1081 33.06 -21.96 12.90
CA SER A 1081 33.76 -21.58 14.13
C SER A 1081 35.23 -21.97 14.02
N SER A 1082 36.10 -21.12 14.56
CA SER A 1082 37.53 -21.37 14.73
C SER A 1082 37.92 -21.08 16.19
N ASN A 1083 39.08 -21.58 16.61
CA ASN A 1083 39.54 -21.41 17.99
C ASN A 1083 40.07 -20.00 18.30
N GLU A 1084 40.27 -19.17 17.26
CA GLU A 1084 40.87 -17.84 17.35
C GLU A 1084 39.94 -16.80 16.73
N SER A 1085 39.14 -16.14 17.58
CA SER A 1085 38.34 -14.97 17.20
C SER A 1085 39.08 -13.69 17.58
N LEU A 1086 39.27 -12.80 16.61
CA LEU A 1086 40.02 -11.55 16.77
C LEU A 1086 39.12 -10.33 16.96
N LEU A 1087 38.12 -10.16 16.09
CA LEU A 1087 37.24 -8.98 16.09
C LEU A 1087 36.04 -9.13 17.03
N MET A 1088 35.66 -10.38 17.35
CA MET A 1088 34.60 -10.64 18.33
C MET A 1088 35.07 -10.60 19.79
N ASP A 1089 36.38 -10.63 20.06
CA ASP A 1089 36.88 -10.63 21.44
C ASP A 1089 36.51 -9.30 22.14
N GLY A 1090 35.84 -9.38 23.28
CA GLY A 1090 35.35 -8.20 24.02
C GLY A 1090 34.05 -7.59 23.50
N VAL A 1091 33.42 -8.16 22.46
CA VAL A 1091 32.06 -7.76 22.03
C VAL A 1091 31.02 -8.29 23.02
N VAL A 1092 30.08 -7.43 23.42
CA VAL A 1092 28.88 -7.88 24.14
C VAL A 1092 27.74 -8.01 23.14
N GLU A 1093 27.19 -9.21 23.00
CA GLU A 1093 25.97 -9.45 22.22
C GLU A 1093 24.73 -9.46 23.12
N ILE A 1094 23.58 -9.05 22.59
CA ILE A 1094 22.28 -9.07 23.27
C ILE A 1094 21.21 -9.76 22.42
N SER A 1095 20.31 -10.51 23.07
CA SER A 1095 19.07 -11.02 22.49
C SER A 1095 17.96 -11.01 23.53
N TRP A 1096 16.71 -11.20 23.12
CA TRP A 1096 15.55 -11.21 24.02
C TRP A 1096 14.80 -12.53 23.92
N TYR A 1097 14.44 -13.07 25.08
CA TYR A 1097 13.38 -14.05 25.20
C TYR A 1097 12.05 -13.31 25.28
N CYS A 1098 11.18 -13.50 24.30
CA CYS A 1098 9.85 -12.91 24.26
C CYS A 1098 8.81 -14.03 24.43
N PRO A 1099 8.18 -14.17 25.60
CA PRO A 1099 7.18 -15.22 25.81
C PRO A 1099 5.99 -15.09 24.86
N ALA A 1100 5.52 -16.22 24.34
CA ALA A 1100 4.34 -16.31 23.49
C ALA A 1100 3.03 -16.46 24.30
N GLY A 1101 3.16 -16.72 25.60
CA GLY A 1101 2.10 -17.02 26.55
C GLY A 1101 1.66 -18.48 26.57
N ASN A 1102 2.53 -19.39 26.10
CA ASN A 1102 2.26 -20.82 26.03
C ASN A 1102 2.72 -21.52 27.31
N LYS A 1103 2.17 -22.71 27.61
CA LYS A 1103 2.63 -23.49 28.79
C LYS A 1103 4.10 -23.91 28.69
N ASP A 1104 4.61 -24.01 27.46
CA ASP A 1104 5.98 -24.41 27.15
C ASP A 1104 6.96 -23.22 27.19
N ASP A 1105 6.50 -22.02 27.57
CA ASP A 1105 7.38 -20.89 27.80
C ASP A 1105 8.21 -21.08 29.08
N GLN A 1106 9.54 -20.95 28.98
CA GLN A 1106 10.45 -21.10 30.11
C GLN A 1106 10.38 -19.91 31.09
N PHE A 1107 10.04 -18.72 30.59
CA PHE A 1107 9.96 -17.49 31.37
C PHE A 1107 8.64 -16.77 31.13
N ASN A 1108 8.06 -16.22 32.19
CA ASN A 1108 6.76 -15.52 32.13
C ASN A 1108 6.85 -14.06 31.68
N GLU A 1109 8.06 -13.50 31.64
CA GLU A 1109 8.32 -12.12 31.27
C GLU A 1109 9.35 -12.04 30.13
N CYS A 1110 9.41 -10.88 29.46
CA CYS A 1110 10.44 -10.62 28.46
C CYS A 1110 11.80 -10.43 29.14
N ILE A 1111 12.80 -11.24 28.80
CA ILE A 1111 14.13 -11.21 29.42
C ILE A 1111 15.19 -10.91 28.36
N ALA A 1112 16.08 -9.96 28.65
CA ALA A 1112 17.25 -9.70 27.83
C ALA A 1112 18.42 -10.61 28.27
N PHE A 1113 19.02 -11.33 27.34
CA PHE A 1113 20.22 -12.14 27.56
C PHE A 1113 21.42 -11.46 26.92
N THR A 1114 22.48 -11.24 27.68
CA THR A 1114 23.74 -10.70 27.15
C THR A 1114 24.91 -11.69 27.28
N ASN A 1115 25.77 -11.65 26.27
CA ASN A 1115 26.91 -12.56 26.14
C ASN A 1115 28.20 -11.76 25.92
N LEU A 1116 29.07 -11.69 26.94
CA LEU A 1116 30.42 -11.14 26.79
C LEU A 1116 31.35 -12.13 26.07
N ARG A 1117 31.72 -11.84 24.82
CA ARG A 1117 32.63 -12.68 24.05
C ARG A 1117 34.06 -12.53 24.55
N GLY A 1118 34.77 -13.65 24.61
CA GLY A 1118 36.15 -13.68 25.11
C GLY A 1118 36.27 -14.11 26.57
N ASP A 1119 37.40 -13.71 27.17
CA ASP A 1119 37.72 -13.90 28.58
C ASP A 1119 37.43 -12.62 29.35
N ALA A 1120 36.52 -12.67 30.32
CA ALA A 1120 36.08 -11.49 31.06
C ALA A 1120 37.24 -10.77 31.78
N ARG A 1121 38.30 -11.51 32.14
CA ARG A 1121 39.50 -10.97 32.80
C ARG A 1121 40.32 -10.00 31.95
N LYS A 1122 40.05 -9.93 30.63
CA LYS A 1122 40.75 -9.03 29.70
C LYS A 1122 39.96 -7.77 29.38
N HIS A 1123 38.72 -7.67 29.84
CA HIS A 1123 37.71 -6.72 29.34
C HIS A 1123 37.03 -5.96 30.49
N ASP A 1124 37.83 -5.31 31.34
CA ASP A 1124 37.37 -4.67 32.58
C ASP A 1124 36.24 -3.67 32.37
N LYS A 1125 36.30 -2.83 31.32
CA LYS A 1125 35.26 -1.83 31.02
C LYS A 1125 33.92 -2.48 30.68
N GLN A 1126 33.94 -3.55 29.89
CA GLN A 1126 32.74 -4.30 29.53
C GLN A 1126 32.17 -5.03 30.74
N VAL A 1127 33.04 -5.62 31.58
CA VAL A 1127 32.63 -6.25 32.84
C VAL A 1127 31.97 -5.23 33.76
N GLN A 1128 32.57 -4.06 33.94
CA GLN A 1128 32.01 -3.02 34.81
C GLN A 1128 30.65 -2.51 34.32
N PHE A 1129 30.51 -2.25 33.01
CA PHE A 1129 29.22 -1.91 32.41
C PHE A 1129 28.17 -3.00 32.70
N LEU A 1130 28.54 -4.26 32.49
CA LEU A 1130 27.65 -5.38 32.70
C LEU A 1130 27.27 -5.54 34.19
N LEU A 1131 28.19 -5.32 35.12
CA LEU A 1131 27.90 -5.37 36.56
C LEU A 1131 26.82 -4.35 36.97
N GLU A 1132 26.85 -3.16 36.36
CA GLU A 1132 25.90 -2.08 36.64
C GLU A 1132 24.53 -2.32 35.97
N THR A 1133 24.49 -2.89 34.76
CA THR A 1133 23.23 -3.06 34.00
C THR A 1133 22.52 -4.39 34.23
N SER A 1134 23.22 -5.42 34.72
CA SER A 1134 22.67 -6.79 34.81
C SER A 1134 21.78 -6.99 36.02
N SER A 1135 20.62 -7.59 35.81
CA SER A 1135 19.74 -8.07 36.89
C SER A 1135 20.25 -9.39 37.48
N ILE A 1136 20.78 -10.30 36.65
CA ILE A 1136 21.36 -11.58 37.07
C ILE A 1136 22.70 -11.78 36.37
N ASN A 1137 23.71 -12.22 37.12
CA ASN A 1137 25.03 -12.54 36.58
C ASN A 1137 25.27 -14.05 36.59
N VAL A 1138 25.71 -14.59 35.45
CA VAL A 1138 26.09 -15.99 35.27
C VAL A 1138 27.54 -16.06 34.83
N VAL A 1139 28.38 -16.75 35.61
CA VAL A 1139 29.81 -16.91 35.32
C VAL A 1139 30.15 -18.37 35.12
N VAL A 1140 30.69 -18.69 33.94
CA VAL A 1140 31.27 -20.00 33.65
C VAL A 1140 32.76 -19.96 33.99
N LEU A 1141 33.21 -20.86 34.85
CA LEU A 1141 34.60 -20.88 35.30
C LEU A 1141 35.10 -22.31 35.53
N MET A 1142 36.41 -22.46 35.61
CA MET A 1142 37.10 -23.64 36.13
C MET A 1142 37.98 -23.20 37.29
N GLU A 1143 38.15 -24.06 38.28
CA GLU A 1143 38.93 -23.73 39.47
C GLU A 1143 40.41 -23.50 39.13
N ASP A 1144 40.93 -24.22 38.15
CA ASP A 1144 42.31 -24.11 37.68
C ASP A 1144 42.63 -22.76 37.00
N TYR A 1145 41.60 -22.06 36.48
CA TYR A 1145 41.76 -20.77 35.81
C TYR A 1145 41.39 -19.55 36.69
N LEU A 1146 41.19 -19.74 38.01
CA LEU A 1146 40.88 -18.68 38.97
C LEU A 1146 42.18 -17.98 39.46
N ASP A 1147 42.69 -17.08 38.64
CA ASP A 1147 43.80 -16.17 38.96
C ASP A 1147 43.38 -15.00 39.87
N SER A 1148 44.32 -14.10 40.20
CA SER A 1148 44.05 -12.94 41.07
C SER A 1148 42.98 -12.01 40.51
N ILE A 1149 42.99 -11.77 39.19
CA ILE A 1149 42.02 -10.91 38.49
C ILE A 1149 40.63 -11.56 38.48
N GLY A 1150 40.54 -12.85 38.15
CA GLY A 1150 39.29 -13.60 38.19
C GLY A 1150 38.69 -13.64 39.61
N LYS A 1151 39.54 -13.75 40.64
CA LYS A 1151 39.11 -13.65 42.04
C LYS A 1151 38.57 -12.26 42.37
N GLU A 1152 39.21 -11.19 41.91
CA GLU A 1152 38.74 -9.81 42.11
C GLU A 1152 37.35 -9.59 41.49
N ILE A 1153 37.16 -9.97 40.22
CA ILE A 1153 35.87 -9.87 39.53
C ILE A 1153 34.81 -10.71 40.26
N LEU A 1154 35.16 -11.93 40.69
CA LEU A 1154 34.25 -12.78 41.45
C LEU A 1154 33.90 -12.18 42.81
N THR A 1155 34.84 -11.55 43.51
CA THR A 1155 34.60 -10.84 44.76
C THR A 1155 33.63 -9.68 44.56
N GLN A 1156 33.81 -8.88 43.49
CA GLN A 1156 32.87 -7.81 43.14
C GLN A 1156 31.46 -8.37 42.86
N LEU A 1157 31.35 -9.46 42.11
CA LEU A 1157 30.08 -10.14 41.83
C LEU A 1157 29.39 -10.72 43.07
N VAL A 1158 30.17 -11.27 44.00
CA VAL A 1158 29.64 -11.80 45.26
C VAL A 1158 29.17 -10.67 46.17
N GLN A 1159 29.90 -9.55 46.23
CA GLN A 1159 29.53 -8.35 46.99
C GLN A 1159 28.35 -7.59 46.37
N SER A 1160 28.12 -7.73 45.06
CA SER A 1160 26.99 -7.10 44.38
C SER A 1160 25.64 -7.61 44.91
N PRO A 1161 24.60 -6.76 44.96
CA PRO A 1161 23.26 -7.15 45.40
C PRO A 1161 22.56 -8.11 44.42
N ASN A 1162 23.03 -8.15 43.17
CA ASN A 1162 22.40 -8.92 42.10
C ASN A 1162 22.63 -10.44 42.28
N PRO A 1163 21.63 -11.30 41.99
CA PRO A 1163 21.82 -12.74 41.98
C PRO A 1163 22.99 -13.19 41.11
N LEU A 1164 23.73 -14.20 41.59
CA LEU A 1164 24.91 -14.77 40.93
C LEU A 1164 24.77 -16.28 40.78
N ILE A 1165 25.02 -16.77 39.57
CA ILE A 1165 25.12 -18.21 39.28
C ILE A 1165 26.54 -18.51 38.80
N CYS A 1166 27.27 -19.33 39.55
CA CYS A 1166 28.60 -19.81 39.18
C CYS A 1166 28.50 -21.23 38.62
N LEU A 1167 28.86 -21.41 37.36
CA LEU A 1167 28.88 -22.68 36.66
C LEU A 1167 30.33 -23.20 36.58
N TYR A 1168 30.62 -24.27 37.31
CA TYR A 1168 31.94 -24.91 37.36
C TYR A 1168 32.05 -25.98 36.27
N ALA A 1169 32.89 -25.76 35.28
CA ALA A 1169 33.02 -26.63 34.10
C ALA A 1169 33.82 -27.92 34.37
N ASP A 1170 34.60 -27.96 35.44
CA ASP A 1170 35.54 -29.00 35.84
C ASP A 1170 34.99 -29.97 36.91
N LYS A 1171 33.96 -29.54 37.66
CA LYS A 1171 33.39 -30.29 38.78
C LYS A 1171 32.15 -31.08 38.38
N THR A 1172 32.07 -32.32 38.87
CA THR A 1172 30.91 -33.23 38.69
C THR A 1172 29.85 -33.03 39.77
N ASN A 1173 30.28 -32.76 41.01
CA ASN A 1173 29.42 -32.50 42.15
C ASN A 1173 29.94 -31.32 42.98
N LEU A 1174 29.03 -30.50 43.49
CA LEU A 1174 29.30 -29.37 44.37
C LEU A 1174 28.43 -29.45 45.62
N ALA A 1175 28.97 -29.10 46.77
CA ALA A 1175 28.18 -28.94 47.99
C ALA A 1175 27.14 -27.83 47.76
N LYS A 1176 25.85 -28.12 48.02
CA LYS A 1176 24.78 -27.12 47.96
C LYS A 1176 25.10 -26.02 48.97
N GLY A 1177 25.39 -24.82 48.49
CA GLY A 1177 25.54 -23.64 49.35
C GLY A 1177 24.19 -23.25 49.95
N ASN A 1178 24.20 -22.74 51.19
CA ASN A 1178 22.99 -22.31 51.91
C ASN A 1178 22.47 -20.91 51.50
N HIS A 1179 22.98 -20.32 50.41
CA HIS A 1179 22.64 -18.96 49.99
C HIS A 1179 21.57 -18.94 48.90
N LYS A 1180 20.43 -18.27 49.15
CA LYS A 1180 19.29 -18.21 48.21
C LYS A 1180 19.60 -17.50 46.88
N THR A 1181 20.51 -16.52 46.87
CA THR A 1181 20.79 -15.66 45.70
C THR A 1181 22.13 -15.93 45.02
N LYS A 1182 22.99 -16.76 45.61
CA LYS A 1182 24.34 -17.08 45.11
C LYS A 1182 24.44 -18.59 44.94
N VAL A 1183 24.24 -19.06 43.71
CA VAL A 1183 24.12 -20.49 43.38
C VAL A 1183 25.40 -20.99 42.71
N LYS A 1184 25.85 -22.20 43.08
CA LYS A 1184 26.96 -22.90 42.42
C LYS A 1184 26.44 -24.17 41.78
N LEU A 1185 26.73 -24.39 40.50
CA LEU A 1185 26.32 -25.57 39.74
C LEU A 1185 27.54 -26.22 39.07
N ALA A 1186 27.56 -27.55 39.06
CA ALA A 1186 28.59 -28.35 38.41
C ALA A 1186 28.10 -28.71 37.00
N LEU A 1187 28.95 -28.51 35.98
CA LEU A 1187 28.61 -28.79 34.58
C LEU A 1187 29.19 -30.10 34.05
N ARG A 1188 30.22 -30.67 34.70
CA ARG A 1188 30.91 -31.84 34.15
C ARG A 1188 29.96 -33.05 34.14
N ASN A 1189 29.90 -33.75 33.00
CA ASN A 1189 29.04 -34.90 32.73
C ASN A 1189 27.53 -34.63 32.76
N ARG A 1190 27.09 -33.36 32.71
CA ARG A 1190 25.67 -33.02 32.52
C ARG A 1190 25.41 -32.67 31.07
N ASN A 1191 24.37 -33.26 30.51
CA ASN A 1191 23.89 -32.84 29.19
C ASN A 1191 23.14 -31.50 29.31
N GLN A 1192 22.88 -30.86 28.16
CA GLN A 1192 22.22 -29.55 28.11
C GLN A 1192 20.82 -29.57 28.75
N SER A 1193 20.09 -30.69 28.61
CA SER A 1193 18.74 -30.88 29.15
C SER A 1193 18.68 -31.01 30.67
N GLU A 1194 19.75 -31.51 31.30
CA GLU A 1194 19.88 -31.60 32.76
C GLU A 1194 20.31 -30.29 33.42
N LEU A 1195 20.84 -29.36 32.61
CA LEU A 1195 21.34 -28.07 33.08
C LEU A 1195 20.27 -26.97 33.02
N ILE A 1196 19.45 -26.98 31.97
CA ILE A 1196 18.27 -26.12 31.79
C ILE A 1196 17.19 -26.60 32.76
#